data_AF-A0A2P7B0B9-F1
#
_entry.id   AF-A0A2P7B0B9-F1
#
_cell.length_a   1.000
_cell.length_b   1.000
_cell.length_c   1.000
_cell.angle_alpha   90.00
_cell.angle_beta   90.00
_cell.angle_gamma   90.00
#
_symmetry.space_group_name_H-M   'P 1'
#
loop_
_entity.id
_entity.type
_entity.pdbx_description
1 polymer ?
#
loop_
_entity_poly.entity_id
_entity_poly.type
_entity_poly.pdbx_seq_one_letter_code
_entity_poly.pdbx_strand_id
1 'polypeptide(L)'
;MIGFLPIRIFHPMNFRFLLLFAVLGLSACNGSNSSSNDNAGTFDADMLAAQAKLDGLNSQISQKTAALTAAGAKLTATEQADAALGAKIKEGEDTLARLLDEARIKTKDVETASTKVQSLNQERADLEGPDGKIEKAKAVLADYEGAGATPGKIAKAKTELAGLEARLVKLKGDKTIKDQKDPNHIGSIKLAENERAAHTAELTSLIGDAKNPGKIKLAMDELARYVGENGLIETAKAELTRIDKLKTAAIADTEAAKLEAARIRSNALIETGQFAEAAKILDGAGLTAEGASLRTVTAFVKEGKTAEAAGELTKIAPVKAVAALYTRGGLDEEAYKLYAPADFKLEDTTTYDGSAGAQLAAAVDEKPSVKRHKMTLDGKAFWYTASAGHLTAFARNPQKEDPQASIFYTAYTRDDLPKADRPVTFFFNGGPGASSIYLHLASWAPKRAFLDGPKSKPEWVDNPPDSFDMIEDAESMIDKSDLVFVDVVPGTGYSQAIAPKKNHDFWGVTVDVELSRQFITRYVNAHKRQASPKYLYGESYGGGIRVPKLARALLEAGTSGYEKEASGVKPDVLTGVVFHSPAFDYSASDSEAMLPTTALGADYFNMTQERGDRSIDEYAQVLRDFMVKEYLPALKAGKTIDVSKYSGPARPAEFIHNSYDYRMYLRLETVPVTFMGLTGLMPVPLDYEFDFVEERAFNNVITDYLPRHVNYKTASPYINASWKDWFHPAEGAFESWNFEFPASGLPDIVAAIGIDPTIKLLTVHGYYDTVTPFYRSELSLKGVEIDPVKKTTLLDRIPVKNFAGGHMMYYSEEARAPMKKTLDEFYDAPPYGTGPTVIKAQGLVAAAPMQRAPVPAQALH
;
A
#
# COMPACT_ATOMS: atom_id res chain seq x y z
N MET A 1 36.66 -51.94 21.82
CA MET A 1 35.50 -51.33 21.13
C MET A 1 35.95 -50.05 20.43
N ILE A 2 36.70 -50.12 19.34
CA ILE A 2 36.84 -49.00 18.40
C ILE A 2 36.84 -49.63 17.01
N GLY A 3 35.72 -49.46 16.30
CA GLY A 3 35.56 -49.90 14.92
C GLY A 3 36.24 -48.89 14.00
N PHE A 4 37.11 -49.39 13.13
CA PHE A 4 37.69 -48.63 12.03
C PHE A 4 36.58 -48.20 11.04
N LEU A 5 36.52 -46.91 10.70
CA LEU A 5 35.81 -46.42 9.50
C LEU A 5 36.79 -45.63 8.62
N PRO A 6 37.02 -46.00 7.35
CA PRO A 6 37.80 -45.19 6.43
C PRO A 6 36.89 -44.15 5.77
N ILE A 7 37.10 -42.87 6.06
CA ILE A 7 36.42 -41.78 5.32
C ILE A 7 37.31 -41.37 4.15
N ARG A 8 36.95 -41.81 2.94
CA ARG A 8 37.49 -41.29 1.68
C ARG A 8 36.85 -39.93 1.37
N ILE A 9 37.67 -38.88 1.26
CA ILE A 9 37.25 -37.56 0.77
C ILE A 9 37.38 -37.57 -0.77
N PHE A 10 36.26 -37.45 -1.49
CA PHE A 10 36.22 -37.21 -2.93
C PHE A 10 36.39 -35.71 -3.24
N HIS A 11 37.04 -35.42 -4.38
CA HIS A 11 37.62 -34.13 -4.78
C HIS A 11 36.62 -32.95 -5.06
N PRO A 12 37.02 -31.68 -4.82
CA PRO A 12 36.18 -30.45 -4.91
C PRO A 12 36.27 -29.64 -6.24
N MET A 13 36.72 -30.22 -7.35
CA MET A 13 37.02 -29.46 -8.59
C MET A 13 35.80 -28.71 -9.22
N ASN A 14 34.57 -29.06 -8.89
CA ASN A 14 33.37 -28.47 -9.53
C ASN A 14 32.99 -27.06 -9.02
N PHE A 15 33.42 -26.65 -7.83
CA PHE A 15 32.99 -25.35 -7.25
C PHE A 15 33.67 -24.14 -7.91
N ARG A 16 34.93 -24.28 -8.31
CA ARG A 16 35.71 -23.20 -8.98
C ARG A 16 35.22 -22.89 -10.39
N PHE A 17 34.70 -23.90 -11.10
CA PHE A 17 34.14 -23.73 -12.44
C PHE A 17 32.80 -22.98 -12.44
N LEU A 18 31.91 -23.27 -11.48
CA LEU A 18 30.62 -22.59 -11.35
C LEU A 18 30.74 -21.10 -10.98
N LEU A 19 31.72 -20.74 -10.15
CA LEU A 19 31.99 -19.35 -9.76
C LEU A 19 32.51 -18.51 -10.94
N LEU A 20 33.30 -19.12 -11.83
CA LEU A 20 33.80 -18.47 -13.03
C LEU A 20 32.66 -18.17 -14.04
N PHE A 21 31.71 -19.09 -14.19
CA PHE A 21 30.54 -18.90 -15.06
C PHE A 21 29.57 -17.84 -14.53
N ALA A 22 29.38 -17.75 -13.21
CA ALA A 22 28.55 -16.69 -12.60
C ALA A 22 29.13 -15.29 -12.86
N VAL A 23 30.47 -15.14 -12.79
CA VAL A 23 31.18 -13.87 -13.06
C VAL A 23 31.20 -13.54 -14.56
N LEU A 24 31.35 -14.54 -15.44
CA LEU A 24 31.37 -14.33 -16.90
C LEU A 24 29.97 -14.03 -17.47
N GLY A 25 28.90 -14.62 -16.91
CA GLY A 25 27.52 -14.32 -17.31
C GLY A 25 27.05 -12.90 -16.96
N LEU A 26 27.75 -12.20 -16.06
CA LEU A 26 27.45 -10.82 -15.66
C LEU A 26 27.97 -9.78 -16.67
N SER A 27 29.02 -10.10 -17.44
CA SER A 27 29.61 -9.14 -18.40
C SER A 27 28.81 -9.06 -19.73
N ALA A 28 27.98 -10.05 -20.03
CA ALA A 28 27.15 -10.07 -21.25
C ALA A 28 25.81 -9.33 -21.11
N CYS A 29 25.43 -8.92 -19.89
CA CYS A 29 24.12 -8.31 -19.59
C CYS A 29 24.16 -6.77 -19.47
N ASN A 30 25.34 -6.14 -19.52
CA ASN A 30 25.55 -4.69 -19.45
C ASN A 30 25.61 -4.06 -20.85
N GLY A 31 24.55 -4.24 -21.65
CA GLY A 31 24.35 -3.48 -22.88
C GLY A 31 23.77 -2.11 -22.53
N SER A 32 24.60 -1.07 -22.55
CA SER A 32 24.15 0.32 -22.47
C SER A 32 23.63 0.75 -23.85
N ASN A 33 22.31 0.93 -23.98
CA ASN A 33 21.73 1.62 -25.13
C ASN A 33 21.20 2.97 -24.66
N SER A 34 22.01 4.00 -24.89
CA SER A 34 21.55 5.39 -24.91
C SER A 34 20.93 5.67 -26.28
N SER A 35 19.61 5.89 -26.32
CA SER A 35 19.00 6.62 -27.43
C SER A 35 18.02 7.65 -26.86
N SER A 36 18.42 8.91 -26.96
CA SER A 36 17.59 10.09 -26.75
C SER A 36 16.43 10.10 -27.75
N ASN A 37 15.20 10.15 -27.27
CA ASN A 37 14.07 10.60 -28.07
C ASN A 37 13.08 11.35 -27.19
N ASP A 38 13.03 12.66 -27.38
CA ASP A 38 12.10 13.59 -26.77
C ASP A 38 10.71 13.41 -27.42
N ASN A 39 9.80 12.71 -26.73
CA ASN A 39 8.35 12.83 -26.90
C ASN A 39 7.66 12.22 -25.68
N ALA A 40 7.58 13.02 -24.61
CA ALA A 40 7.16 12.61 -23.28
C ALA A 40 5.63 12.68 -23.11
N GLY A 41 5.06 11.53 -22.75
CA GLY A 41 3.70 11.38 -22.23
C GLY A 41 3.47 9.95 -21.77
N THR A 42 3.30 9.73 -20.46
CA THR A 42 3.09 8.43 -19.75
C THR A 42 4.14 7.33 -19.92
N PHE A 43 4.89 7.30 -21.03
CA PHE A 43 5.91 6.29 -21.32
C PHE A 43 7.14 6.39 -20.38
N ASP A 44 7.47 7.60 -19.92
CA ASP A 44 8.67 7.83 -19.09
C ASP A 44 8.53 7.32 -17.65
N ALA A 45 7.36 7.43 -17.02
CA ALA A 45 7.21 7.05 -15.61
C ALA A 45 7.32 5.54 -15.40
N ASP A 46 6.66 4.75 -16.25
CA ASP A 46 6.73 3.29 -16.22
C ASP A 46 8.12 2.78 -16.61
N MET A 47 8.78 3.42 -17.59
CA MET A 47 10.17 3.12 -17.93
C MET A 47 11.12 3.44 -16.78
N LEU A 48 10.95 4.58 -16.10
CA LEU A 48 11.74 4.96 -14.92
C LEU A 48 11.52 3.99 -13.76
N ALA A 49 10.28 3.55 -13.51
CA ALA A 49 9.96 2.55 -12.50
C ALA A 49 10.55 1.18 -12.83
N ALA A 50 10.45 0.75 -14.09
CA ALA A 50 11.06 -0.48 -14.59
C ALA A 50 12.60 -0.43 -14.49
N GLN A 51 13.21 0.71 -14.82
CA GLN A 51 14.64 0.93 -14.70
C GLN A 51 15.09 0.93 -13.23
N ALA A 52 14.36 1.60 -12.34
CA ALA A 52 14.65 1.56 -10.90
C ALA A 52 14.53 0.13 -10.32
N LYS A 53 13.54 -0.65 -10.77
CA LYS A 53 13.42 -2.07 -10.42
C LYS A 53 14.60 -2.89 -10.95
N LEU A 54 15.05 -2.61 -12.17
CA LEU A 54 16.21 -3.26 -12.77
C LEU A 54 17.50 -2.93 -12.01
N ASP A 55 17.70 -1.67 -11.64
CA ASP A 55 18.85 -1.21 -10.85
C ASP A 55 18.84 -1.84 -9.45
N GLY A 56 17.67 -1.95 -8.82
CA GLY A 56 17.47 -2.66 -7.57
C GLY A 56 17.85 -4.15 -7.67
N LEU A 57 17.38 -4.84 -8.70
CA LEU A 57 17.73 -6.24 -8.97
C LEU A 57 19.24 -6.40 -9.24
N ASN A 58 19.84 -5.52 -10.04
CA ASN A 58 21.27 -5.52 -10.33
C ASN A 58 22.11 -5.30 -9.06
N SER A 59 21.66 -4.41 -8.18
CA SER A 59 22.29 -4.17 -6.87
C SER A 59 22.18 -5.41 -5.98
N GLN A 60 21.00 -6.05 -5.90
CA GLN A 60 20.82 -7.30 -5.15
C GLN A 60 21.72 -8.42 -5.68
N ILE A 61 21.78 -8.61 -7.00
CA ILE A 61 22.67 -9.58 -7.64
C ILE A 61 24.13 -9.29 -7.27
N SER A 62 24.55 -8.03 -7.34
CA SER A 62 25.91 -7.61 -7.00
C SER A 62 26.26 -7.87 -5.53
N GLN A 63 25.36 -7.53 -4.60
CA GLN A 63 25.54 -7.77 -3.17
C GLN A 63 25.60 -9.27 -2.85
N LYS A 64 24.71 -10.06 -3.44
CA LYS A 64 24.68 -11.53 -3.25
C LYS A 64 25.92 -12.18 -3.86
N THR A 65 26.41 -11.69 -5.00
CA THR A 65 27.66 -12.15 -5.62
C THR A 65 28.87 -11.86 -4.73
N ALA A 66 28.93 -10.66 -4.13
CA ALA A 66 29.97 -10.31 -3.16
C ALA A 66 29.90 -11.20 -1.91
N ALA A 67 28.70 -11.46 -1.39
CA ALA A 67 28.49 -12.36 -0.26
C ALA A 67 28.89 -13.81 -0.59
N LEU A 68 28.59 -14.29 -1.79
CA LEU A 68 29.00 -15.63 -2.27
C LEU A 68 30.51 -15.74 -2.39
N THR A 69 31.16 -14.67 -2.87
CA THR A 69 32.62 -14.57 -2.98
C THR A 69 33.28 -14.62 -1.60
N ALA A 70 32.77 -13.85 -0.64
CA ALA A 70 33.24 -13.87 0.74
C ALA A 70 33.01 -15.23 1.41
N ALA A 71 31.85 -15.86 1.18
CA ALA A 71 31.54 -17.21 1.67
C ALA A 71 32.47 -18.26 1.05
N GLY A 72 32.82 -18.15 -0.23
CA GLY A 72 33.78 -19.04 -0.90
C GLY A 72 35.21 -18.92 -0.34
N ALA A 73 35.64 -17.70 0.00
CA ALA A 73 36.91 -17.48 0.70
C ALA A 73 36.90 -18.10 2.10
N LYS A 74 35.81 -17.92 2.86
CA LYS A 74 35.64 -18.52 4.20
C LYS A 74 35.59 -20.05 4.15
N LEU A 75 34.90 -20.62 3.16
CA LEU A 75 34.85 -22.07 2.92
C LEU A 75 36.26 -22.65 2.74
N THR A 76 37.08 -22.01 1.91
CA THR A 76 38.47 -22.44 1.67
C THR A 76 39.28 -22.47 2.98
N ALA A 77 39.12 -21.44 3.83
CA ALA A 77 39.79 -21.38 5.14
C ALA A 77 39.27 -22.46 6.10
N THR A 78 37.95 -22.71 6.13
CA THR A 78 37.33 -23.74 6.98
C THR A 78 37.72 -25.16 6.53
N GLU A 79 37.80 -25.43 5.23
CA GLU A 79 38.28 -26.72 4.67
C GLU A 79 39.75 -26.98 5.03
N GLN A 80 40.60 -25.95 4.94
CA GLN A 80 42.01 -26.06 5.36
C GLN A 80 42.12 -26.31 6.87
N ALA A 81 41.28 -25.66 7.68
CA ALA A 81 41.23 -25.86 9.12
C ALA A 81 40.74 -27.26 9.48
N ASP A 82 39.72 -27.79 8.81
CA ASP A 82 39.20 -29.15 8.99
C ASP A 82 40.26 -30.21 8.64
N ALA A 83 40.96 -30.04 7.50
CA ALA A 83 42.06 -30.92 7.12
C ALA A 83 43.22 -30.90 8.14
N ALA A 84 43.60 -29.72 8.64
CA ALA A 84 44.61 -29.59 9.68
C ALA A 84 44.16 -30.21 11.02
N LEU A 85 42.88 -30.10 11.35
CA LEU A 85 42.29 -30.71 12.53
C LEU A 85 42.28 -32.24 12.43
N GLY A 86 41.91 -32.78 11.28
CA GLY A 86 41.97 -34.21 11.00
C GLY A 86 43.38 -34.79 11.13
N ALA A 87 44.41 -34.05 10.72
CA ALA A 87 45.80 -34.45 10.91
C ALA A 87 46.19 -34.50 12.40
N LYS A 88 45.78 -33.51 13.20
CA LYS A 88 46.02 -33.49 14.66
C LYS A 88 45.28 -34.60 15.41
N ILE A 89 44.05 -34.90 15.01
CA ILE A 89 43.28 -36.02 15.56
C ILE A 89 44.02 -37.33 15.31
N LYS A 90 44.48 -37.55 14.07
CA LYS A 90 45.24 -38.75 13.71
C LYS A 90 46.54 -38.87 14.52
N GLU A 91 47.28 -37.78 14.68
CA GLU A 91 48.50 -37.75 15.51
C GLU A 91 48.20 -38.09 16.99
N GLY A 92 47.10 -37.56 17.53
CA GLY A 92 46.64 -37.87 18.89
C GLY A 92 46.21 -39.33 19.06
N GLU A 93 45.50 -39.90 18.06
CA GLU A 93 45.12 -41.32 18.02
C GLU A 93 46.34 -42.24 17.96
N ASP A 94 47.31 -41.94 17.09
CA ASP A 94 48.55 -42.69 16.96
C ASP A 94 49.37 -42.65 18.26
N THR A 95 49.43 -41.48 18.90
CA THR A 95 50.09 -41.30 20.21
C THR A 95 49.43 -42.12 21.30
N LEU A 96 48.09 -42.11 21.38
CA LEU A 96 47.33 -42.88 22.34
C LEU A 96 47.51 -44.39 22.11
N ALA A 97 47.46 -44.84 20.86
CA ALA A 97 47.69 -46.24 20.50
C ALA A 97 49.08 -46.73 20.93
N ARG A 98 50.12 -45.90 20.71
CA ARG A 98 51.49 -46.20 21.15
C ARG A 98 51.59 -46.31 22.67
N LEU A 99 50.99 -45.37 23.41
CA LEU A 99 51.01 -45.38 24.89
C LEU A 99 50.26 -46.58 25.48
N LEU A 100 49.16 -46.99 24.85
CA LEU A 100 48.41 -48.18 25.26
C LEU A 100 49.22 -49.47 25.04
N ASP A 101 49.96 -49.57 23.93
CA ASP A 101 50.84 -50.71 23.69
C ASP A 101 52.03 -50.75 24.65
N GLU A 102 52.63 -49.59 24.94
CA GLU A 102 53.69 -49.44 25.93
C GLU A 102 53.21 -49.87 27.34
N ALA A 103 52.01 -49.46 27.74
CA ALA A 103 51.41 -49.87 29.02
C ALA A 103 51.17 -51.38 29.05
N ARG A 104 50.66 -51.98 27.97
CA ARG A 104 50.46 -53.44 27.86
C ARG A 104 51.77 -54.21 28.04
N ILE A 105 52.85 -53.76 27.42
CA ILE A 105 54.19 -54.36 27.58
C ILE A 105 54.63 -54.28 29.04
N LYS A 106 54.51 -53.09 29.65
CA LYS A 106 54.92 -52.89 31.05
C LYS A 106 54.09 -53.67 32.05
N THR A 107 52.79 -53.86 31.81
CA THR A 107 51.95 -54.78 32.61
C THR A 107 52.53 -56.19 32.60
N LYS A 108 52.94 -56.69 31.43
CA LYS A 108 53.55 -58.02 31.30
C LYS A 108 54.91 -58.13 32.00
N ASP A 109 55.72 -57.07 31.97
CA ASP A 109 57.00 -57.00 32.71
C ASP A 109 56.75 -57.08 34.22
N VAL A 110 55.77 -56.35 34.74
CA VAL A 110 55.37 -56.39 36.16
C VAL A 110 54.88 -57.79 36.55
N GLU A 111 54.03 -58.42 35.74
CA GLU A 111 53.55 -59.79 35.97
C GLU A 111 54.71 -60.78 36.04
N THR A 112 55.61 -60.73 35.07
CA THR A 112 56.79 -61.61 34.99
C THR A 112 57.70 -61.44 36.20
N ALA A 113 58.00 -60.20 36.58
CA ALA A 113 58.80 -59.89 37.77
C ALA A 113 58.10 -60.34 39.06
N SER A 114 56.77 -60.22 39.13
CA SER A 114 55.97 -60.70 40.27
C SER A 114 56.02 -62.22 40.41
N THR A 115 55.89 -62.97 39.31
CA THR A 115 56.05 -64.43 39.30
C THR A 115 57.45 -64.85 39.75
N LYS A 116 58.49 -64.13 39.31
CA LYS A 116 59.88 -64.37 39.75
C LYS A 116 60.05 -64.15 41.25
N VAL A 117 59.49 -63.07 41.81
CA VAL A 117 59.49 -62.82 43.26
C VAL A 117 58.76 -63.92 44.02
N GLN A 118 57.60 -64.37 43.53
CA GLN A 118 56.84 -65.46 44.15
C GLN A 118 57.64 -66.78 44.15
N SER A 119 58.23 -67.15 43.02
CA SER A 119 59.05 -68.37 42.88
C SER A 119 60.25 -68.37 43.84
N LEU A 120 60.99 -67.25 43.92
CA LEU A 120 62.15 -67.14 44.82
C LEU A 120 61.74 -67.17 46.30
N ASN A 121 60.58 -66.58 46.65
CA ASN A 121 60.05 -66.64 48.01
C ASN A 121 59.56 -68.05 48.37
N GLN A 122 58.97 -68.78 47.44
CA GLN A 122 58.61 -70.19 47.63
C GLN A 122 59.85 -71.05 47.81
N GLU A 123 60.89 -70.84 46.99
CA GLU A 123 62.17 -71.55 47.14
C GLU A 123 62.80 -71.32 48.53
N ARG A 124 62.75 -70.07 49.03
CA ARG A 124 63.18 -69.75 50.40
C ARG A 124 62.36 -70.51 51.44
N ALA A 125 61.03 -70.52 51.29
CA ALA A 125 60.13 -71.20 52.21
C ALA A 125 60.36 -72.72 52.23
N ASP A 126 60.72 -73.33 51.09
CA ASP A 126 61.04 -74.77 51.00
C ASP A 126 62.39 -75.12 51.65
N LEU A 127 63.32 -74.17 51.68
CA LEU A 127 64.64 -74.34 52.32
C LEU A 127 64.59 -74.16 53.83
N GLU A 128 63.79 -73.19 54.32
CA GLU A 128 63.69 -72.80 55.72
C GLU A 128 62.48 -73.38 56.46
N GLY A 129 62.42 -73.16 57.78
CA GLY A 129 61.30 -73.58 58.63
C GLY A 129 61.50 -74.96 59.24
N PRO A 130 60.64 -75.35 60.19
CA PRO A 130 60.78 -76.59 60.96
C PRO A 130 60.75 -77.85 60.08
N ASP A 131 60.05 -77.81 58.95
CA ASP A 131 59.99 -78.88 57.95
C ASP A 131 60.84 -78.61 56.70
N GLY A 132 61.65 -77.55 56.72
CA GLY A 132 62.47 -77.11 55.59
C GLY A 132 63.59 -78.10 55.27
N LYS A 133 64.10 -78.04 54.04
CA LYS A 133 65.21 -78.91 53.59
C LYS A 133 66.46 -78.76 54.46
N ILE A 134 66.74 -77.57 54.99
CA ILE A 134 67.89 -77.32 55.86
C ILE A 134 67.72 -78.03 57.21
N GLU A 135 66.57 -77.90 57.87
CA GLU A 135 66.32 -78.58 59.15
C GLU A 135 66.27 -80.10 58.98
N LYS A 136 65.67 -80.60 57.89
CA LYS A 136 65.73 -82.02 57.54
C LYS A 136 67.15 -82.51 57.30
N ALA A 137 67.97 -81.74 56.58
CA ALA A 137 69.38 -82.10 56.34
C ALA A 137 70.21 -82.07 57.64
N LYS A 138 69.94 -81.13 58.56
CA LYS A 138 70.55 -81.11 59.90
C LYS A 138 70.15 -82.33 60.72
N ALA A 139 68.88 -82.72 60.70
CA ALA A 139 68.40 -83.91 61.40
C ALA A 139 69.06 -85.19 60.85
N VAL A 140 69.13 -85.35 59.53
CA VAL A 140 69.83 -86.49 58.88
C VAL A 140 71.32 -86.50 59.24
N LEU A 141 71.98 -85.33 59.26
CA LEU A 141 73.38 -85.24 59.65
C LEU A 141 73.59 -85.65 61.12
N ALA A 142 72.73 -85.17 62.03
CA ALA A 142 72.78 -85.54 63.44
C ALA A 142 72.57 -87.05 63.65
N ASP A 143 71.63 -87.66 62.92
CA ASP A 143 71.42 -89.11 62.93
C ASP A 143 72.66 -89.86 62.44
N TYR A 144 73.29 -89.42 61.35
CA TYR A 144 74.52 -90.05 60.83
C TYR A 144 75.71 -89.93 61.79
N GLU A 145 75.85 -88.80 62.50
CA GLU A 145 76.88 -88.59 63.51
C GLU A 145 76.62 -89.41 64.78
N GLY A 146 75.35 -89.61 65.17
CA GLY A 146 74.96 -90.40 66.34
C GLY A 146 74.99 -91.92 66.13
N ALA A 147 74.64 -92.41 64.94
CA ALA A 147 74.50 -93.84 64.62
C ALA A 147 75.79 -94.53 64.12
N GLY A 148 76.94 -93.83 64.10
CA GLY A 148 78.22 -94.39 63.67
C GLY A 148 78.33 -94.68 62.16
N ALA A 149 77.70 -93.85 61.32
CA ALA A 149 77.77 -93.99 59.87
C ALA A 149 79.21 -93.78 59.33
N THR A 150 79.54 -94.37 58.18
CA THR A 150 80.87 -94.25 57.56
C THR A 150 81.26 -92.78 57.28
N PRO A 151 82.54 -92.38 57.46
CA PRO A 151 83.00 -90.99 57.26
C PRO A 151 82.56 -90.33 55.94
N GLY A 152 82.52 -91.10 54.84
CA GLY A 152 82.08 -90.61 53.53
C GLY A 152 80.60 -90.18 53.47
N LYS A 153 79.72 -90.80 54.27
CA LYS A 153 78.29 -90.41 54.35
C LYS A 153 78.12 -89.11 55.13
N ILE A 154 78.85 -88.93 56.23
CA ILE A 154 78.85 -87.69 57.03
C ILE A 154 79.38 -86.52 56.20
N ALA A 155 80.49 -86.72 55.47
CA ALA A 155 81.06 -85.68 54.60
C ALA A 155 80.08 -85.24 53.49
N LYS A 156 79.34 -86.19 52.89
CA LYS A 156 78.31 -85.89 51.89
C LYS A 156 77.15 -85.09 52.49
N ALA A 157 76.63 -85.49 53.66
CA ALA A 157 75.55 -84.78 54.34
C ALA A 157 75.97 -83.35 54.78
N LYS A 158 77.21 -83.15 55.25
CA LYS A 158 77.76 -81.81 55.54
C LYS A 158 77.86 -80.93 54.29
N THR A 159 78.28 -81.52 53.16
CA THR A 159 78.36 -80.81 51.89
C THR A 159 76.97 -80.41 51.38
N GLU A 160 75.98 -81.30 51.54
CA GLU A 160 74.60 -81.03 51.15
C GLU A 160 73.96 -79.94 52.02
N LEU A 161 74.13 -80.00 53.35
CA LEU A 161 73.68 -78.95 54.27
C LEU A 161 74.34 -77.61 53.97
N ALA A 162 75.67 -77.57 53.80
CA ALA A 162 76.38 -76.35 53.45
C ALA A 162 75.93 -75.78 52.09
N GLY A 163 75.59 -76.65 51.13
CA GLY A 163 75.02 -76.25 49.85
C GLY A 163 73.64 -75.59 49.97
N LEU A 164 72.77 -76.14 50.83
CA LEU A 164 71.44 -75.59 51.11
C LEU A 164 71.54 -74.25 51.88
N GLU A 165 72.41 -74.17 52.88
CA GLU A 165 72.67 -72.93 53.65
C GLU A 165 73.27 -71.84 52.74
N ALA A 166 74.22 -72.18 51.86
CA ALA A 166 74.77 -71.24 50.88
C ALA A 166 73.71 -70.76 49.87
N ARG A 167 72.79 -71.63 49.45
CA ARG A 167 71.67 -71.25 48.57
C ARG A 167 70.71 -70.30 49.28
N LEU A 168 70.42 -70.55 50.55
CA LEU A 168 69.59 -69.68 51.36
C LEU A 168 70.22 -68.28 51.53
N VAL A 169 71.52 -68.22 51.80
CA VAL A 169 72.27 -66.96 51.86
C VAL A 169 72.20 -66.23 50.51
N LYS A 170 72.28 -66.91 49.36
CA LYS A 170 72.09 -66.27 48.03
C LYS A 170 70.67 -65.73 47.79
N LEU A 171 69.64 -66.33 48.39
CA LEU A 171 68.26 -65.87 48.28
C LEU A 171 67.99 -64.64 49.17
N LYS A 172 68.49 -64.65 50.41
CA LYS A 172 68.29 -63.59 51.43
C LYS A 172 69.30 -62.45 51.38
N GLY A 173 70.48 -62.73 50.84
CA GLY A 173 71.64 -61.86 50.85
C GLY A 173 72.59 -62.16 52.02
N ASP A 174 73.89 -62.03 51.75
CA ASP A 174 74.96 -62.17 52.75
C ASP A 174 75.28 -60.82 53.39
N LYS A 175 74.89 -60.66 54.66
CA LYS A 175 75.11 -59.42 55.41
C LYS A 175 76.54 -59.21 55.88
N THR A 176 77.43 -60.18 55.68
CA THR A 176 78.86 -60.03 55.97
C THR A 176 79.61 -59.27 54.86
N ILE A 177 79.04 -59.21 53.65
CA ILE A 177 79.55 -58.39 52.55
C ILE A 177 79.31 -56.91 52.88
N LYS A 178 80.38 -56.10 52.90
CA LYS A 178 80.30 -54.67 53.32
C LYS A 178 79.63 -53.75 52.30
N ASP A 179 79.71 -54.07 51.01
CA ASP A 179 79.07 -53.28 49.97
C ASP A 179 77.56 -53.59 49.91
N GLN A 180 76.75 -52.63 50.36
CA GLN A 180 75.30 -52.76 50.41
C GLN A 180 74.65 -52.83 49.00
N LYS A 181 75.40 -52.50 47.95
CA LYS A 181 74.94 -52.58 46.55
C LYS A 181 75.30 -53.88 45.86
N ASP A 182 76.16 -54.71 46.46
CA ASP A 182 76.54 -56.00 45.88
C ASP A 182 75.29 -56.90 45.73
N PRO A 183 75.03 -57.50 44.55
CA PRO A 183 73.91 -58.39 44.37
C PRO A 183 73.83 -59.54 45.38
N ASN A 184 75.00 -60.02 45.84
CA ASN A 184 75.10 -61.06 46.85
C ASN A 184 74.82 -60.53 48.27
N HIS A 185 75.05 -59.25 48.55
CA HIS A 185 74.63 -58.61 49.81
C HIS A 185 73.11 -58.42 49.88
N ILE A 186 72.51 -58.04 48.74
CA ILE A 186 71.07 -57.75 48.62
C ILE A 186 70.25 -59.03 48.63
N GLY A 187 70.73 -60.07 47.94
CA GLY A 187 70.03 -61.33 47.77
C GLY A 187 69.06 -61.33 46.59
N SER A 188 68.89 -62.51 45.99
CA SER A 188 68.12 -62.67 44.74
C SER A 188 66.65 -62.24 44.86
N ILE A 189 66.03 -62.43 46.05
CA ILE A 189 64.63 -62.02 46.28
C ILE A 189 64.52 -60.50 46.24
N LYS A 190 65.40 -59.79 46.94
CA LYS A 190 65.32 -58.32 47.04
C LYS A 190 65.67 -57.64 45.72
N LEU A 191 66.56 -58.23 44.93
CA LEU A 191 66.81 -57.82 43.54
C LEU A 191 65.55 -57.94 42.66
N ALA A 192 64.85 -59.08 42.73
CA ALA A 192 63.61 -59.29 41.97
C ALA A 192 62.48 -58.36 42.46
N GLU A 193 62.40 -58.05 43.75
CA GLU A 193 61.46 -57.06 44.29
C GLU A 193 61.74 -55.65 43.76
N ASN A 194 63.02 -55.26 43.68
CA ASN A 194 63.43 -53.96 43.14
C ASN A 194 63.11 -53.86 41.63
N GLU A 195 63.36 -54.94 40.87
CA GLU A 195 63.00 -55.06 39.45
C GLU A 195 61.47 -54.90 39.25
N ARG A 196 60.66 -55.61 40.05
CA ARG A 196 59.19 -55.46 40.03
C ARG A 196 58.76 -54.03 40.38
N ALA A 197 59.38 -53.41 41.38
CA ALA A 197 59.05 -52.05 41.78
C ALA A 197 59.38 -51.02 40.69
N ALA A 198 60.49 -51.19 39.98
CA ALA A 198 60.87 -50.35 38.85
C ALA A 198 59.85 -50.43 37.70
N HIS A 199 59.47 -51.66 37.28
CA HIS A 199 58.43 -51.84 36.26
C HIS A 199 57.07 -51.30 36.69
N THR A 200 56.75 -51.39 37.98
CA THR A 200 55.50 -50.85 38.54
C THR A 200 55.49 -49.32 38.47
N ALA A 201 56.59 -48.65 38.78
CA ALA A 201 56.72 -47.20 38.68
C ALA A 201 56.58 -46.71 37.22
N GLU A 202 57.20 -47.42 36.28
CA GLU A 202 57.05 -47.13 34.83
C GLU A 202 55.60 -47.28 34.37
N LEU A 203 54.92 -48.37 34.76
CA LEU A 203 53.51 -48.59 34.45
C LEU A 203 52.62 -47.48 35.04
N THR A 204 52.82 -47.12 36.32
CA THR A 204 52.10 -46.02 36.97
C THR A 204 52.28 -44.69 36.25
N SER A 205 53.45 -44.42 35.66
CA SER A 205 53.65 -43.21 34.85
C SER A 205 52.81 -43.18 33.56
N LEU A 206 52.46 -44.34 33.02
CA LEU A 206 51.64 -44.48 31.81
C LEU A 206 50.15 -44.42 32.12
N ILE A 207 49.69 -45.19 33.11
CA ILE A 207 48.26 -45.34 33.45
C ILE A 207 47.76 -44.33 34.49
N GLY A 208 48.65 -43.84 35.36
CA GLY A 208 48.34 -42.90 36.44
C GLY A 208 48.10 -43.58 37.79
N ASP A 209 47.91 -42.75 38.81
CA ASP A 209 47.50 -43.15 40.16
C ASP A 209 46.25 -42.36 40.59
N ALA A 210 45.79 -42.58 41.83
CA ALA A 210 44.58 -41.95 42.35
C ALA A 210 44.65 -40.40 42.44
N LYS A 211 45.85 -39.80 42.37
CA LYS A 211 46.08 -38.36 42.50
C LYS A 211 46.66 -37.73 41.22
N ASN A 212 47.34 -38.50 40.38
CA ASN A 212 48.05 -38.01 39.20
C ASN A 212 47.60 -38.76 37.94
N PRO A 213 47.04 -38.08 36.92
CA PRO A 213 46.71 -38.70 35.66
C PRO A 213 47.98 -39.16 34.93
N GLY A 214 47.99 -40.40 34.45
CA GLY A 214 49.08 -40.93 33.65
C GLY A 214 49.08 -40.36 32.23
N LYS A 215 50.15 -40.62 31.47
CA LYS A 215 50.30 -40.17 30.08
C LYS A 215 49.11 -40.56 29.18
N ILE A 216 48.50 -41.72 29.40
CA ILE A 216 47.33 -42.18 28.63
C ILE A 216 46.13 -41.27 28.88
N LYS A 217 45.84 -40.93 30.14
CA LYS A 217 44.70 -40.06 30.48
C LYS A 217 44.88 -38.66 29.91
N LEU A 218 46.08 -38.11 29.96
CA LEU A 218 46.41 -36.82 29.37
C LEU A 218 46.23 -36.82 27.84
N ALA A 219 46.69 -37.87 27.15
CA ALA A 219 46.51 -38.00 25.70
C ALA A 219 45.01 -38.14 25.31
N MET A 220 44.22 -38.88 26.10
CA MET A 220 42.77 -38.97 25.91
C MET A 220 42.07 -37.62 26.11
N ASP A 221 42.45 -36.87 27.15
CA ASP A 221 41.87 -35.55 27.44
C ASP A 221 42.23 -34.51 26.37
N GLU A 222 43.43 -34.61 25.78
CA GLU A 222 43.81 -33.80 24.62
C GLU A 222 43.00 -34.15 23.37
N LEU A 223 42.84 -35.44 23.05
CA LEU A 223 42.05 -35.90 21.91
C LEU A 223 40.56 -35.50 22.05
N ALA A 224 40.02 -35.51 23.27
CA ALA A 224 38.64 -35.13 23.55
C ALA A 224 38.32 -33.67 23.16
N ARG A 225 39.29 -32.76 23.16
CA ARG A 225 39.12 -31.36 22.70
C ARG A 225 38.81 -31.27 21.21
N TYR A 226 39.17 -32.29 20.43
CA TYR A 226 39.00 -32.32 18.99
C TYR A 226 37.76 -33.12 18.55
N VAL A 227 37.46 -34.24 19.21
CA VAL A 227 36.52 -35.27 18.71
C VAL A 227 35.23 -35.43 19.55
N GLY A 228 35.11 -34.78 20.71
CA GLY A 228 33.91 -34.89 21.58
C GLY A 228 32.66 -34.15 21.07
N GLU A 229 31.52 -34.31 21.75
CA GLU A 229 30.37 -33.40 21.55
C GLU A 229 30.81 -31.96 21.82
N ASN A 230 30.57 -31.06 20.87
CA ASN A 230 31.13 -29.69 20.82
C ASN A 230 32.64 -29.59 20.58
N GLY A 231 33.27 -30.67 20.12
CA GLY A 231 34.64 -30.67 19.64
C GLY A 231 34.81 -29.76 18.41
N LEU A 232 36.04 -29.33 18.16
CA LEU A 232 36.35 -28.43 17.05
C LEU A 232 35.93 -28.98 15.68
N ILE A 233 35.92 -30.32 15.51
CA ILE A 233 35.57 -30.94 14.22
C ILE A 233 34.08 -30.91 13.93
N GLU A 234 33.23 -31.15 14.93
CA GLU A 234 31.78 -31.06 14.78
C GLU A 234 31.33 -29.61 14.55
N THR A 235 32.02 -28.66 15.19
CA THR A 235 31.82 -27.22 14.94
C THR A 235 32.18 -26.84 13.50
N ALA A 236 33.30 -27.35 12.95
CA ALA A 236 33.70 -27.11 11.58
C ALA A 236 32.71 -27.71 10.55
N LYS A 237 32.25 -28.95 10.78
CA LYS A 237 31.22 -29.62 9.94
C LYS A 237 29.88 -28.88 9.92
N ALA A 238 29.45 -28.38 11.08
CA ALA A 238 28.22 -27.57 11.17
C ALA A 238 28.33 -26.27 10.36
N GLU A 239 29.48 -25.58 10.44
CA GLU A 239 29.72 -24.36 9.67
C GLU A 239 29.83 -24.64 8.16
N LEU A 240 30.47 -25.74 7.75
CA LEU A 240 30.48 -26.23 6.35
C LEU A 240 29.06 -26.43 5.81
N THR A 241 28.20 -27.10 6.58
CA THR A 241 26.80 -27.33 6.22
C THR A 241 26.01 -26.01 6.10
N ARG A 242 26.26 -25.06 7.00
CA ARG A 242 25.62 -23.73 6.96
C ARG A 242 26.03 -22.93 5.72
N ILE A 243 27.32 -22.96 5.36
CA ILE A 243 27.85 -22.28 4.18
C ILE A 243 27.25 -22.88 2.90
N ASP A 244 27.10 -24.20 2.81
CA ASP A 244 26.52 -24.85 1.63
C ASP A 244 25.02 -24.52 1.44
N LYS A 245 24.26 -24.42 2.55
CA LYS A 245 22.87 -23.92 2.51
C LYS A 245 22.79 -22.48 2.01
N LEU A 246 23.64 -21.58 2.52
CA LEU A 246 23.68 -20.17 2.11
C LEU A 246 24.02 -20.02 0.62
N LYS A 247 24.95 -20.84 0.13
CA LYS A 247 25.32 -20.90 -1.29
C LYS A 247 24.14 -21.31 -2.15
N THR A 248 23.43 -22.38 -1.78
CA THR A 248 22.29 -22.89 -2.55
C THR A 248 21.18 -21.84 -2.64
N ALA A 249 20.85 -21.17 -1.53
CA ALA A 249 19.87 -20.10 -1.50
C ALA A 249 20.29 -18.89 -2.36
N ALA A 250 21.55 -18.45 -2.27
CA ALA A 250 22.04 -17.32 -3.04
C ALA A 250 22.08 -17.57 -4.56
N ILE A 251 22.37 -18.81 -4.99
CA ILE A 251 22.29 -19.20 -6.41
C ILE A 251 20.84 -19.14 -6.89
N ALA A 252 19.90 -19.72 -6.14
CA ALA A 252 18.48 -19.71 -6.50
C ALA A 252 17.91 -18.29 -6.59
N ASP A 253 18.22 -17.42 -5.62
CA ASP A 253 17.83 -16.00 -5.61
C ASP A 253 18.37 -15.27 -6.85
N THR A 254 19.64 -15.51 -7.20
CA THR A 254 20.32 -14.83 -8.31
C THR A 254 19.73 -15.25 -9.66
N GLU A 255 19.45 -16.53 -9.85
CA GLU A 255 18.78 -17.02 -11.06
C GLU A 255 17.35 -16.48 -11.17
N ALA A 256 16.58 -16.45 -10.09
CA ALA A 256 15.25 -15.83 -10.08
C ALA A 256 15.29 -14.34 -10.47
N ALA A 257 16.26 -13.58 -9.94
CA ALA A 257 16.45 -12.17 -10.26
C ALA A 257 16.82 -11.95 -11.74
N LYS A 258 17.65 -12.82 -12.33
CA LYS A 258 18.00 -12.76 -13.76
C LYS A 258 16.80 -13.01 -14.66
N LEU A 259 16.00 -14.03 -14.35
CA LEU A 259 14.78 -14.34 -15.11
C LEU A 259 13.79 -13.18 -15.06
N GLU A 260 13.61 -12.57 -13.88
CA GLU A 260 12.76 -11.39 -13.72
C GLU A 260 13.29 -10.19 -14.52
N ALA A 261 14.60 -9.92 -14.49
CA ALA A 261 15.21 -8.86 -15.28
C ALA A 261 15.05 -9.07 -16.80
N ALA A 262 15.06 -10.33 -17.27
CA ALA A 262 14.79 -10.66 -18.68
C ALA A 262 13.33 -10.38 -19.06
N ARG A 263 12.37 -10.73 -18.19
CA ARG A 263 10.94 -10.42 -18.40
C ARG A 263 10.66 -8.93 -18.42
N ILE A 264 11.24 -8.16 -17.49
CA ILE A 264 11.09 -6.69 -17.45
C ILE A 264 11.57 -6.07 -18.77
N ARG A 265 12.76 -6.44 -19.23
CA ARG A 265 13.32 -5.94 -20.50
C ARG A 265 12.47 -6.35 -21.71
N SER A 266 11.95 -7.57 -21.70
CA SER A 266 11.11 -8.08 -22.79
C SER A 266 9.75 -7.38 -22.85
N ASN A 267 9.14 -7.04 -21.70
CA ASN A 267 7.82 -6.39 -21.67
C ASN A 267 7.78 -5.06 -22.42
N ALA A 268 8.81 -4.21 -22.29
CA ALA A 268 8.88 -2.94 -23.02
C ALA A 268 8.93 -3.15 -24.56
N LEU A 269 9.65 -4.18 -25.01
CA LEU A 269 9.71 -4.57 -26.42
C LEU A 269 8.38 -5.15 -26.90
N ILE A 270 7.71 -5.97 -26.09
CA ILE A 270 6.39 -6.53 -26.41
C ILE A 270 5.35 -5.41 -26.53
N GLU A 271 5.35 -4.44 -25.61
CA GLU A 271 4.45 -3.29 -25.61
C GLU A 271 4.58 -2.46 -26.89
N THR A 272 5.80 -2.33 -27.44
CA THR A 272 6.07 -1.61 -28.70
C THR A 272 5.94 -2.49 -29.96
N GLY A 273 5.58 -3.77 -29.80
CA GLY A 273 5.39 -4.71 -30.92
C GLY A 273 6.67 -5.38 -31.43
N GLN A 274 7.80 -5.22 -30.75
CA GLN A 274 9.09 -5.83 -31.06
C GLN A 274 9.21 -7.26 -30.52
N PHE A 275 8.20 -8.10 -30.79
CA PHE A 275 8.07 -9.46 -30.24
C PHE A 275 9.26 -10.38 -30.55
N ALA A 276 9.84 -10.26 -31.75
CA ALA A 276 10.99 -11.06 -32.15
C ALA A 276 12.25 -10.74 -31.34
N GLU A 277 12.44 -9.49 -30.93
CA GLU A 277 13.59 -9.08 -30.12
C GLU A 277 13.38 -9.48 -28.66
N ALA A 278 12.17 -9.29 -28.13
CA ALA A 278 11.77 -9.82 -26.84
C ALA A 278 11.98 -11.34 -26.74
N ALA A 279 11.65 -12.10 -27.79
CA ALA A 279 11.87 -13.54 -27.82
C ALA A 279 13.35 -13.92 -27.67
N LYS A 280 14.26 -13.17 -28.29
CA LYS A 280 15.71 -13.41 -28.15
C LYS A 280 16.20 -13.16 -26.71
N ILE A 281 15.70 -12.12 -26.06
CA ILE A 281 16.04 -11.82 -24.66
C ILE A 281 15.58 -12.96 -23.74
N LEU A 282 14.34 -13.44 -23.93
CA LEU A 282 13.79 -14.54 -23.15
C LEU A 282 14.53 -15.86 -23.41
N ASP A 283 14.80 -16.20 -24.67
CA ASP A 283 15.58 -17.39 -25.03
C ASP A 283 17.00 -17.33 -24.42
N GLY A 284 17.66 -16.16 -24.49
CA GLY A 284 18.99 -15.94 -23.91
C GLY A 284 19.03 -16.08 -22.38
N ALA A 285 17.89 -15.86 -21.72
CA ALA A 285 17.71 -16.10 -20.28
C ALA A 285 17.23 -17.52 -19.95
N GLY A 286 17.02 -18.40 -20.94
CA GLY A 286 16.53 -19.77 -20.75
C GLY A 286 15.00 -19.90 -20.72
N LEU A 287 14.24 -18.80 -20.90
CA LEU A 287 12.78 -18.77 -20.95
C LEU A 287 12.25 -19.15 -22.35
N THR A 288 12.71 -20.29 -22.86
CA THR A 288 12.49 -20.73 -24.26
C THR A 288 11.01 -20.94 -24.63
N ALA A 289 10.17 -21.33 -23.66
CA ALA A 289 8.72 -21.46 -23.88
C ALA A 289 8.04 -20.10 -24.09
N GLU A 290 8.45 -19.08 -23.33
CA GLU A 290 7.96 -17.71 -23.51
C GLU A 290 8.46 -17.14 -24.84
N GLY A 291 9.74 -17.37 -25.18
CA GLY A 291 10.30 -17.01 -26.48
C GLY A 291 9.59 -17.67 -27.67
N ALA A 292 9.21 -18.96 -27.53
CA ALA A 292 8.41 -19.66 -28.54
C ALA A 292 7.01 -19.05 -28.71
N SER A 293 6.35 -18.72 -27.60
CA SER A 293 5.04 -18.05 -27.61
C SER A 293 5.12 -16.70 -28.36
N LEU A 294 6.16 -15.90 -28.12
CA LEU A 294 6.36 -14.63 -28.85
C LEU A 294 6.61 -14.80 -30.35
N ARG A 295 7.25 -15.89 -30.78
CA ARG A 295 7.37 -16.23 -32.21
C ARG A 295 6.02 -16.56 -32.82
N THR A 296 5.16 -17.29 -32.11
CA THR A 296 3.77 -17.55 -32.52
C THR A 296 2.97 -16.26 -32.62
N VAL A 297 3.06 -15.37 -31.62
CA VAL A 297 2.47 -14.01 -31.68
C VAL A 297 2.94 -13.26 -32.91
N THR A 298 4.24 -13.28 -33.20
CA THR A 298 4.82 -12.64 -34.40
C THR A 298 4.21 -13.17 -35.70
N ALA A 299 3.97 -14.48 -35.79
CA ALA A 299 3.34 -15.10 -36.96
C ALA A 299 1.88 -14.65 -37.12
N PHE A 300 1.09 -14.71 -36.04
CA PHE A 300 -0.30 -14.26 -36.08
C PHE A 300 -0.44 -12.78 -36.43
N VAL A 301 0.42 -11.90 -35.89
CA VAL A 301 0.41 -10.47 -36.24
C VAL A 301 0.70 -10.26 -37.73
N LYS A 302 1.64 -11.01 -38.32
CA LYS A 302 1.92 -10.94 -39.77
C LYS A 302 0.75 -11.40 -40.63
N GLU A 303 -0.06 -12.32 -40.13
CA GLU A 303 -1.28 -12.83 -40.78
C GLU A 303 -2.51 -11.94 -40.54
N GLY A 304 -2.39 -10.85 -39.78
CA GLY A 304 -3.53 -9.99 -39.40
C GLY A 304 -4.46 -10.61 -38.35
N LYS A 305 -4.04 -11.69 -37.69
CA LYS A 305 -4.80 -12.45 -36.68
C LYS A 305 -4.60 -11.89 -35.27
N THR A 306 -5.05 -10.66 -35.03
CA THR A 306 -4.81 -9.93 -33.78
C THR A 306 -5.40 -10.63 -32.56
N ALA A 307 -6.58 -11.25 -32.67
CA ALA A 307 -7.24 -11.93 -31.56
C ALA A 307 -6.48 -13.21 -31.14
N GLU A 308 -6.02 -14.00 -32.10
CA GLU A 308 -5.19 -15.19 -31.86
C GLU A 308 -3.82 -14.81 -31.29
N ALA A 309 -3.22 -13.74 -31.81
CA ALA A 309 -2.01 -13.15 -31.25
C ALA A 309 -2.20 -12.73 -29.79
N ALA A 310 -3.30 -12.06 -29.45
CA ALA A 310 -3.60 -11.63 -28.09
C ALA A 310 -3.88 -12.81 -27.15
N GLY A 311 -4.58 -13.84 -27.62
CA GLY A 311 -4.81 -15.07 -26.86
C GLY A 311 -3.52 -15.83 -26.54
N GLU A 312 -2.56 -15.83 -27.44
CA GLU A 312 -1.22 -16.37 -27.18
C GLU A 312 -0.41 -15.48 -26.23
N LEU A 313 -0.45 -14.16 -26.46
CA LEU A 313 0.32 -13.19 -25.69
C LEU A 313 -0.11 -13.09 -24.22
N THR A 314 -1.41 -13.24 -23.93
CA THR A 314 -1.96 -13.22 -22.57
C THR A 314 -1.38 -14.31 -21.66
N LYS A 315 -0.82 -15.37 -22.24
CA LYS A 315 -0.18 -16.47 -21.48
C LYS A 315 1.14 -16.06 -20.84
N ILE A 316 1.81 -15.04 -21.37
CA ILE A 316 3.21 -14.72 -21.04
C ILE A 316 3.48 -13.25 -20.75
N ALA A 317 2.57 -12.35 -21.11
CA ALA A 317 2.78 -10.90 -21.03
C ALA A 317 1.72 -10.23 -20.14
N PRO A 318 2.05 -9.07 -19.53
CA PRO A 318 1.08 -8.33 -18.73
C PRO A 318 -0.08 -7.81 -19.57
N VAL A 319 -1.21 -7.56 -18.91
CA VAL A 319 -2.46 -7.04 -19.53
C VAL A 319 -2.17 -5.83 -20.44
N LYS A 320 -1.31 -4.92 -19.99
CA LYS A 320 -0.90 -3.72 -20.75
C LYS A 320 -0.33 -4.03 -22.13
N ALA A 321 0.51 -5.06 -22.23
CA ALA A 321 1.09 -5.46 -23.50
C ALA A 321 0.06 -6.08 -24.46
N VAL A 322 -0.91 -6.84 -23.92
CA VAL A 322 -2.01 -7.40 -24.69
C VAL A 322 -2.95 -6.30 -25.19
N ALA A 323 -3.29 -5.33 -24.34
CA ALA A 323 -4.09 -4.17 -24.71
C ALA A 323 -3.43 -3.33 -25.81
N ALA A 324 -2.11 -3.11 -25.72
CA ALA A 324 -1.34 -2.42 -26.75
C ALA A 324 -1.37 -3.14 -28.11
N LEU A 325 -1.37 -4.48 -28.10
CA LEU A 325 -1.54 -5.29 -29.31
C LEU A 325 -2.93 -5.09 -29.93
N TYR A 326 -4.00 -5.15 -29.13
CA TYR A 326 -5.36 -4.89 -29.62
C TYR A 326 -5.50 -3.48 -30.20
N THR A 327 -4.97 -2.48 -29.50
CA THR A 327 -5.00 -1.06 -29.93
C THR A 327 -4.30 -0.87 -31.28
N ARG A 328 -3.11 -1.45 -31.48
CA ARG A 328 -2.41 -1.42 -32.78
C ARG A 328 -3.20 -2.10 -33.90
N GLY A 329 -4.01 -3.11 -33.56
CA GLY A 329 -4.92 -3.77 -34.49
C GLY A 329 -6.23 -3.03 -34.74
N GLY A 330 -6.45 -1.86 -34.13
CA GLY A 330 -7.71 -1.10 -34.24
C GLY A 330 -8.87 -1.69 -33.42
N LEU A 331 -8.57 -2.54 -32.43
CA LEU A 331 -9.55 -3.24 -31.59
C LEU A 331 -9.58 -2.62 -30.18
N ASP A 332 -9.78 -1.30 -30.09
CA ASP A 332 -9.73 -0.55 -28.83
C ASP A 332 -10.76 -1.04 -27.79
N GLU A 333 -11.91 -1.54 -28.25
CA GLU A 333 -12.91 -2.14 -27.36
C GLU A 333 -12.34 -3.38 -26.66
N GLU A 334 -11.75 -4.31 -27.43
CA GLU A 334 -11.16 -5.53 -26.86
C GLU A 334 -9.98 -5.21 -25.92
N ALA A 335 -9.22 -4.15 -26.22
CA ALA A 335 -8.20 -3.63 -25.30
C ALA A 335 -8.83 -3.18 -23.97
N TYR A 336 -9.91 -2.40 -24.02
CA TYR A 336 -10.60 -1.90 -22.83
C TYR A 336 -11.24 -3.02 -21.99
N LYS A 337 -11.79 -4.05 -22.65
CA LYS A 337 -12.40 -5.23 -21.98
C LYS A 337 -11.43 -6.01 -21.07
N LEU A 338 -10.12 -5.84 -21.25
CA LEU A 338 -9.12 -6.47 -20.39
C LEU A 338 -9.01 -5.81 -19.01
N TYR A 339 -9.40 -4.53 -18.91
CA TYR A 339 -9.35 -3.75 -17.68
C TYR A 339 -10.71 -3.61 -17.02
N ALA A 340 -11.73 -3.35 -17.85
CA ALA A 340 -13.07 -3.03 -17.38
C ALA A 340 -13.87 -4.28 -17.00
N PRO A 341 -14.73 -4.20 -15.97
CA PRO A 341 -15.68 -5.26 -15.66
C PRO A 341 -16.61 -5.52 -16.85
N ALA A 342 -17.10 -6.76 -16.95
CA ALA A 342 -18.09 -7.11 -17.96
C ALA A 342 -19.42 -6.40 -17.70
N ASP A 343 -20.13 -6.04 -18.78
CA ASP A 343 -21.49 -5.51 -18.71
C ASP A 343 -22.37 -6.40 -17.82
N PHE A 344 -23.07 -5.78 -16.87
CA PHE A 344 -23.95 -6.46 -15.94
C PHE A 344 -25.22 -5.61 -15.74
N LYS A 345 -26.36 -6.19 -16.09
CA LYS A 345 -27.67 -5.60 -15.81
C LYS A 345 -28.11 -5.99 -14.41
N LEU A 346 -28.40 -4.97 -13.60
CA LEU A 346 -28.94 -5.15 -12.27
C LEU A 346 -30.42 -4.76 -12.28
N GLU A 347 -31.26 -5.72 -11.91
CA GLU A 347 -32.67 -5.52 -11.62
C GLU A 347 -32.81 -5.48 -10.11
N ASP A 348 -32.82 -4.29 -9.55
CA ASP A 348 -32.98 -4.04 -8.13
C ASP A 348 -34.46 -4.05 -7.75
N THR A 349 -34.85 -5.05 -6.97
CA THR A 349 -36.22 -5.25 -6.50
C THR A 349 -36.50 -4.56 -5.17
N THR A 350 -35.52 -3.86 -4.59
CA THR A 350 -35.69 -3.12 -3.34
C THR A 350 -36.66 -1.94 -3.57
N THR A 351 -37.56 -1.71 -2.62
CA THR A 351 -38.45 -0.53 -2.64
C THR A 351 -37.94 0.47 -1.62
N TYR A 352 -37.46 1.61 -2.12
CA TYR A 352 -36.99 2.72 -1.31
C TYR A 352 -38.12 3.68 -0.93
N ASP A 353 -37.99 4.27 0.25
CA ASP A 353 -38.92 5.24 0.82
C ASP A 353 -38.13 6.40 1.44
N GLY A 354 -38.45 7.62 0.98
CA GLY A 354 -37.79 8.86 1.40
C GLY A 354 -38.29 9.43 2.72
N SER A 355 -39.38 8.90 3.28
CA SER A 355 -39.97 9.45 4.50
C SER A 355 -39.02 9.34 5.69
N ALA A 356 -39.10 10.33 6.58
CA ALA A 356 -38.26 10.46 7.78
C ALA A 356 -38.16 9.17 8.61
N GLY A 357 -39.29 8.45 8.73
CA GLY A 357 -39.40 7.25 9.55
C GLY A 357 -38.99 5.94 8.88
N ALA A 358 -38.67 5.95 7.58
CA ALA A 358 -38.44 4.74 6.80
C ALA A 358 -37.06 4.12 7.05
N GLN A 359 -36.99 2.80 6.83
CA GLN A 359 -35.79 1.99 7.01
C GLN A 359 -35.92 0.67 6.23
N LEU A 360 -34.80 0.14 5.76
CA LEU A 360 -34.69 -1.19 5.17
C LEU A 360 -34.52 -2.25 6.27
N ALA A 361 -35.03 -3.46 6.03
CA ALA A 361 -34.85 -4.58 6.96
C ALA A 361 -33.41 -5.14 6.94
N ALA A 362 -32.67 -4.94 5.85
CA ALA A 362 -31.31 -5.41 5.64
C ALA A 362 -30.58 -4.52 4.62
N ALA A 363 -29.25 -4.67 4.56
CA ALA A 363 -28.43 -4.01 3.54
C ALA A 363 -28.77 -4.49 2.12
N VAL A 364 -28.65 -3.58 1.15
CA VAL A 364 -28.78 -3.87 -0.28
C VAL A 364 -27.52 -4.59 -0.77
N ASP A 365 -27.66 -5.45 -1.79
CA ASP A 365 -26.50 -6.08 -2.45
C ASP A 365 -25.55 -5.01 -3.01
N GLU A 366 -24.26 -5.08 -2.64
CA GLU A 366 -23.24 -4.12 -3.06
C GLU A 366 -22.73 -4.38 -4.50
N LYS A 367 -23.23 -5.41 -5.20
CA LYS A 367 -22.84 -5.68 -6.59
C LYS A 367 -23.41 -4.60 -7.52
N PRO A 368 -22.57 -3.79 -8.19
CA PRO A 368 -23.08 -2.72 -9.06
C PRO A 368 -23.50 -3.25 -10.43
N SER A 369 -24.44 -2.57 -11.06
CA SER A 369 -24.64 -2.59 -12.51
C SER A 369 -23.40 -2.06 -13.24
N VAL A 370 -23.20 -2.52 -14.48
CA VAL A 370 -22.04 -2.15 -15.31
C VAL A 370 -22.47 -2.03 -16.77
N LYS A 371 -22.07 -0.94 -17.43
CA LYS A 371 -22.17 -0.78 -18.88
C LYS A 371 -20.94 -0.06 -19.42
N ARG A 372 -20.28 -0.66 -20.41
CA ARG A 372 -19.14 -0.03 -21.10
C ARG A 372 -19.63 0.84 -22.24
N HIS A 373 -19.01 2.00 -22.42
CA HIS A 373 -19.36 2.99 -23.43
C HIS A 373 -18.10 3.53 -24.11
N LYS A 374 -18.32 4.13 -25.28
CA LYS A 374 -17.31 4.88 -26.02
C LYS A 374 -17.76 6.32 -26.14
N MET A 375 -16.89 7.26 -25.80
CA MET A 375 -17.09 8.70 -25.97
C MET A 375 -16.04 9.28 -26.91
N THR A 376 -16.34 10.42 -27.54
CA THR A 376 -15.35 11.27 -28.18
C THR A 376 -15.36 12.64 -27.53
N LEU A 377 -14.22 13.07 -27.00
CA LEU A 377 -14.03 14.39 -26.39
C LEU A 377 -12.79 15.03 -27.03
N ASP A 378 -12.87 16.30 -27.44
CA ASP A 378 -11.79 17.02 -28.12
C ASP A 378 -11.15 16.23 -29.30
N GLY A 379 -12.00 15.53 -30.06
CA GLY A 379 -11.58 14.68 -31.19
C GLY A 379 -10.87 13.38 -30.81
N LYS A 380 -10.75 13.06 -29.51
CA LYS A 380 -10.15 11.81 -29.01
C LYS A 380 -11.25 10.86 -28.56
N ALA A 381 -11.29 9.68 -29.16
CA ALA A 381 -12.17 8.62 -28.74
C ALA A 381 -11.54 7.80 -27.60
N PHE A 382 -12.32 7.48 -26.58
CA PHE A 382 -11.92 6.58 -25.50
C PHE A 382 -13.10 5.79 -24.96
N TRP A 383 -12.79 4.69 -24.28
CA TRP A 383 -13.78 3.87 -23.60
C TRP A 383 -13.86 4.24 -22.12
N TYR A 384 -15.05 4.13 -21.54
CA TYR A 384 -15.29 4.30 -20.12
C TYR A 384 -16.36 3.32 -19.63
N THR A 385 -16.43 3.12 -18.33
CA THR A 385 -17.43 2.27 -17.68
C THR A 385 -18.41 3.13 -16.90
N ALA A 386 -19.70 2.99 -17.18
CA ALA A 386 -20.78 3.50 -16.33
C ALA A 386 -21.23 2.39 -15.38
N SER A 387 -21.41 2.72 -14.10
CA SER A 387 -21.88 1.78 -13.08
C SER A 387 -22.77 2.46 -12.06
N ALA A 388 -23.70 1.71 -11.47
CA ALA A 388 -24.53 2.18 -10.36
C ALA A 388 -24.87 1.04 -9.41
N GLY A 389 -24.98 1.34 -8.13
CA GLY A 389 -25.32 0.38 -7.10
C GLY A 389 -25.15 0.98 -5.71
N HIS A 390 -25.00 0.12 -4.70
CA HIS A 390 -24.93 0.54 -3.31
C HIS A 390 -23.60 0.19 -2.66
N LEU A 391 -23.19 1.01 -1.69
CA LEU A 391 -22.21 0.63 -0.69
C LEU A 391 -22.83 0.80 0.70
N THR A 392 -22.64 -0.22 1.54
CA THR A 392 -23.16 -0.19 2.90
C THR A 392 -22.18 0.53 3.80
N ALA A 393 -22.64 1.61 4.43
CA ALA A 393 -21.89 2.34 5.44
C ALA A 393 -21.84 1.55 6.76
N PHE A 394 -20.75 1.71 7.51
CA PHE A 394 -20.48 1.04 8.81
C PHE A 394 -20.31 -0.50 8.75
N ALA A 395 -20.49 -1.14 7.59
CA ALA A 395 -20.51 -2.60 7.45
C ALA A 395 -19.13 -3.31 7.41
N ARG A 396 -17.99 -2.60 7.44
CA ARG A 396 -16.66 -3.23 7.31
C ARG A 396 -15.60 -2.73 8.26
N ASN A 397 -15.95 -2.60 9.55
CA ASN A 397 -14.96 -2.73 10.61
C ASN A 397 -15.16 -4.10 11.30
N PRO A 398 -14.24 -5.08 11.17
CA PRO A 398 -14.35 -6.42 11.77
C PRO A 398 -14.39 -6.47 13.30
N GLN A 399 -14.63 -5.35 13.98
CA GLN A 399 -14.66 -5.29 15.43
C GLN A 399 -15.90 -4.67 16.09
N LYS A 400 -16.74 -3.77 15.51
CA LYS A 400 -17.68 -3.01 16.39
C LYS A 400 -19.04 -2.49 15.90
N GLU A 401 -19.40 -2.41 14.62
CA GLU A 401 -20.72 -1.81 14.26
C GLU A 401 -21.49 -2.57 13.17
N ASP A 402 -22.81 -2.63 13.37
CA ASP A 402 -23.79 -3.19 12.43
C ASP A 402 -24.00 -2.26 11.22
N PRO A 403 -24.40 -2.79 10.04
CA PRO A 403 -24.71 -1.97 8.86
C PRO A 403 -25.86 -1.00 9.15
N GLN A 404 -25.66 0.30 8.86
CA GLN A 404 -26.63 1.34 9.26
C GLN A 404 -27.32 2.06 8.10
N ALA A 405 -26.70 2.09 6.90
CA ALA A 405 -27.30 2.70 5.71
C ALA A 405 -26.74 2.07 4.43
N SER A 406 -27.61 1.92 3.43
CA SER A 406 -27.21 1.57 2.06
C SER A 406 -27.16 2.85 1.23
N ILE A 407 -25.99 3.21 0.71
CA ILE A 407 -25.78 4.46 -0.02
C ILE A 407 -25.64 4.18 -1.52
N PHE A 408 -26.57 4.70 -2.30
CA PHE A 408 -26.58 4.63 -3.75
C PHE A 408 -25.57 5.61 -4.37
N TYR A 409 -24.97 5.17 -5.46
CA TYR A 409 -24.08 5.99 -6.27
C TYR A 409 -24.19 5.62 -7.74
N THR A 410 -23.85 6.59 -8.60
CA THR A 410 -23.50 6.34 -10.01
C THR A 410 -22.05 6.75 -10.23
N ALA A 411 -21.27 5.92 -10.94
CA ALA A 411 -19.87 6.16 -11.22
C ALA A 411 -19.52 5.99 -12.70
N TYR A 412 -18.58 6.82 -13.16
CA TYR A 412 -17.99 6.79 -14.50
C TYR A 412 -16.47 6.66 -14.38
N THR A 413 -15.91 5.57 -14.89
CA THR A 413 -14.48 5.24 -14.70
C THR A 413 -13.74 4.99 -16.01
N ARG A 414 -12.46 5.40 -16.04
CA ARG A 414 -11.47 5.02 -17.06
C ARG A 414 -10.61 3.88 -16.52
N ASP A 415 -11.10 2.65 -16.66
CA ASP A 415 -10.47 1.46 -16.07
C ASP A 415 -9.11 1.12 -16.71
N ASP A 416 -8.86 1.63 -17.91
CA ASP A 416 -7.63 1.46 -18.69
C ASP A 416 -6.44 2.30 -18.19
N LEU A 417 -6.68 3.27 -17.30
CA LEU A 417 -5.65 4.20 -16.84
C LEU A 417 -5.06 3.79 -15.47
N PRO A 418 -3.76 4.06 -15.22
CA PRO A 418 -3.12 3.79 -13.95
C PRO A 418 -3.80 4.54 -12.80
N LYS A 419 -4.16 3.82 -11.73
CA LYS A 419 -4.92 4.40 -10.61
C LYS A 419 -4.17 5.50 -9.86
N ALA A 420 -2.84 5.40 -9.75
CA ALA A 420 -2.02 6.39 -9.04
C ALA A 420 -2.03 7.78 -9.69
N ASP A 421 -2.24 7.82 -11.01
CA ASP A 421 -2.30 9.07 -11.79
C ASP A 421 -3.73 9.44 -12.19
N ARG A 422 -4.72 8.67 -11.73
CA ARG A 422 -6.12 8.83 -12.10
C ARG A 422 -6.96 9.34 -10.93
N PRO A 423 -7.31 10.64 -10.91
CA PRO A 423 -8.18 11.22 -9.89
C PRO A 423 -9.54 10.51 -9.77
N VAL A 424 -10.11 10.55 -8.57
CA VAL A 424 -11.53 10.29 -8.30
C VAL A 424 -12.15 11.53 -7.71
N THR A 425 -13.27 11.97 -8.27
CA THR A 425 -14.04 13.11 -7.78
C THR A 425 -15.38 12.63 -7.26
N PHE A 426 -15.67 12.94 -6.00
CA PHE A 426 -16.95 12.67 -5.36
C PHE A 426 -17.82 13.92 -5.39
N PHE A 427 -18.98 13.81 -6.04
CA PHE A 427 -19.95 14.88 -6.24
C PHE A 427 -21.07 14.77 -5.21
N PHE A 428 -21.32 15.87 -4.50
CA PHE A 428 -22.36 16.00 -3.49
C PHE A 428 -23.22 17.24 -3.77
N ASN A 429 -24.50 17.02 -4.06
CA ASN A 429 -25.49 18.10 -4.08
C ASN A 429 -25.77 18.63 -2.66
N GLY A 430 -26.44 19.77 -2.63
CA GLY A 430 -26.83 20.47 -1.41
C GLY A 430 -28.17 20.02 -0.83
N GLY A 431 -29.10 20.98 -0.73
CA GLY A 431 -30.32 20.83 0.03
C GLY A 431 -30.19 21.53 1.39
N PRO A 432 -29.83 20.84 2.49
CA PRO A 432 -29.47 19.42 2.61
C PRO A 432 -30.58 18.42 2.26
N GLY A 433 -30.20 17.17 1.95
CA GLY A 433 -31.11 16.08 1.57
C GLY A 433 -31.39 15.95 0.06
N ALA A 434 -30.68 16.70 -0.78
CA ALA A 434 -30.92 16.68 -2.21
C ALA A 434 -30.14 15.53 -2.83
N SER A 435 -30.78 14.83 -3.77
CA SER A 435 -30.09 13.78 -4.52
C SER A 435 -29.02 14.38 -5.42
N SER A 436 -28.09 13.53 -5.84
CA SER A 436 -27.04 13.91 -6.76
C SER A 436 -27.55 14.22 -8.17
N ILE A 437 -28.87 14.13 -8.42
CA ILE A 437 -29.50 14.23 -9.73
C ILE A 437 -29.13 15.50 -10.49
N TYR A 438 -29.03 16.65 -9.82
CA TYR A 438 -28.74 17.90 -10.49
C TYR A 438 -27.30 17.95 -11.01
N LEU A 439 -26.32 17.61 -10.17
CA LEU A 439 -24.93 17.50 -10.63
C LEU A 439 -24.79 16.34 -11.63
N HIS A 440 -25.45 15.21 -11.39
CA HIS A 440 -25.34 14.02 -12.24
C HIS A 440 -25.88 14.26 -13.64
N LEU A 441 -27.07 14.85 -13.76
CA LEU A 441 -27.71 15.03 -15.05
C LEU A 441 -27.37 16.35 -15.73
N ALA A 442 -26.85 17.37 -15.06
CA ALA A 442 -26.64 18.68 -15.70
C ALA A 442 -25.19 19.19 -15.65
N SER A 443 -24.32 18.65 -14.79
CA SER A 443 -22.94 19.14 -14.66
C SER A 443 -21.95 18.44 -15.60
N TRP A 444 -21.24 17.41 -15.13
CA TRP A 444 -19.97 16.95 -15.70
C TRP A 444 -19.94 15.48 -16.15
N ALA A 445 -21.04 14.76 -15.98
CA ALA A 445 -21.13 13.36 -16.38
C ALA A 445 -20.98 13.22 -17.92
N PRO A 446 -20.65 12.03 -18.46
CA PRO A 446 -20.48 11.84 -19.90
C PRO A 446 -21.71 12.22 -20.75
N LYS A 447 -22.91 12.16 -20.14
CA LYS A 447 -24.14 12.67 -20.73
C LYS A 447 -24.82 13.64 -19.77
N ARG A 448 -25.54 14.59 -20.35
CA ARG A 448 -26.33 15.56 -19.60
C ARG A 448 -27.69 15.82 -20.24
N ALA A 449 -28.64 16.22 -19.42
CA ALA A 449 -29.88 16.86 -19.82
C ALA A 449 -29.55 18.24 -20.39
N PHE A 450 -30.01 18.51 -21.62
CA PHE A 450 -29.84 19.80 -22.24
C PHE A 450 -30.87 20.81 -21.69
N LEU A 451 -30.38 21.81 -20.96
CA LEU A 451 -31.13 22.93 -20.42
C LEU A 451 -30.28 24.20 -20.57
N ASP A 452 -30.87 25.25 -21.13
CA ASP A 452 -30.29 26.60 -21.12
C ASP A 452 -31.20 27.51 -20.29
N GLY A 453 -30.95 27.54 -18.98
CA GLY A 453 -31.75 28.24 -17.96
C GLY A 453 -32.12 29.68 -18.37
N PRO A 454 -31.18 30.53 -18.81
CA PRO A 454 -31.48 31.89 -19.27
C PRO A 454 -32.45 31.99 -20.46
N LYS A 455 -32.71 30.87 -21.16
CA LYS A 455 -33.70 30.75 -22.23
C LYS A 455 -34.93 29.96 -21.79
N SER A 456 -35.18 29.85 -20.49
CA SER A 456 -36.40 29.25 -19.94
C SER A 456 -37.63 29.97 -20.51
N LYS A 457 -38.68 29.19 -20.77
CA LYS A 457 -39.87 29.73 -21.43
C LYS A 457 -40.93 30.15 -20.40
N PRO A 458 -41.65 31.26 -20.60
CA PRO A 458 -42.69 31.70 -19.69
C PRO A 458 -43.76 30.65 -19.41
N GLU A 459 -44.11 29.79 -20.37
CA GLU A 459 -45.12 28.74 -20.19
C GLU A 459 -44.72 27.62 -19.21
N TRP A 460 -43.42 27.46 -18.90
CA TRP A 460 -42.95 26.45 -17.95
C TRP A 460 -43.38 26.71 -16.51
N VAL A 461 -43.80 27.95 -16.24
CA VAL A 461 -44.40 28.40 -14.98
C VAL A 461 -45.62 27.58 -14.57
N ASP A 462 -46.54 27.37 -15.51
CA ASP A 462 -47.78 26.63 -15.25
C ASP A 462 -47.68 25.17 -15.71
N ASN A 463 -46.74 24.89 -16.62
CA ASN A 463 -46.53 23.57 -17.19
C ASN A 463 -45.02 23.23 -17.24
N PRO A 464 -44.41 22.85 -16.10
CA PRO A 464 -43.03 22.41 -16.07
C PRO A 464 -42.78 21.31 -17.12
N PRO A 465 -41.63 21.31 -17.81
CA PRO A 465 -41.31 20.26 -18.76
C PRO A 465 -41.33 18.89 -18.10
N ASP A 466 -41.83 17.89 -18.82
CA ASP A 466 -41.82 16.50 -18.36
C ASP A 466 -40.50 15.78 -18.70
N SER A 467 -39.65 16.35 -19.54
CA SER A 467 -38.35 15.78 -19.91
C SER A 467 -37.44 16.81 -20.58
N PHE A 468 -36.14 16.53 -20.57
CA PHE A 468 -35.11 17.22 -21.36
C PHE A 468 -34.34 16.20 -22.20
N ASP A 469 -33.81 16.64 -23.35
CA ASP A 469 -33.01 15.79 -24.21
C ASP A 469 -31.68 15.42 -23.55
N MET A 470 -31.34 14.13 -23.52
CA MET A 470 -30.02 13.67 -23.06
C MET A 470 -29.01 13.71 -24.20
N ILE A 471 -28.02 14.58 -24.08
CA ILE A 471 -26.93 14.75 -25.05
C ILE A 471 -25.60 14.24 -24.50
N GLU A 472 -24.65 13.92 -25.38
CA GLU A 472 -23.25 13.75 -24.97
C GLU A 472 -22.72 15.09 -24.45
N ASP A 473 -22.03 15.06 -23.32
CA ASP A 473 -21.50 16.27 -22.70
C ASP A 473 -20.12 16.61 -23.25
N ALA A 474 -20.05 17.64 -24.10
CA ALA A 474 -18.81 18.15 -24.68
C ALA A 474 -17.87 18.75 -23.61
N GLU A 475 -18.38 19.03 -22.40
CA GLU A 475 -17.61 19.55 -21.28
C GLU A 475 -17.44 18.51 -20.15
N SER A 476 -17.66 17.22 -20.43
CA SER A 476 -17.52 16.17 -19.41
C SER A 476 -16.12 16.15 -18.79
N MET A 477 -16.05 15.89 -17.48
CA MET A 477 -14.78 15.77 -16.75
C MET A 477 -14.17 14.35 -16.79
N ILE A 478 -14.77 13.41 -17.53
CA ILE A 478 -14.32 12.02 -17.58
C ILE A 478 -12.94 11.86 -18.25
N ASP A 479 -12.43 12.87 -18.95
CA ASP A 479 -11.05 12.90 -19.42
C ASP A 479 -10.05 13.17 -18.29
N LYS A 480 -10.43 13.96 -17.26
CA LYS A 480 -9.59 14.34 -16.13
C LYS A 480 -9.69 13.44 -14.91
N SER A 481 -10.91 13.02 -14.54
CA SER A 481 -11.18 12.29 -13.30
C SER A 481 -12.22 11.21 -13.53
N ASP A 482 -12.14 10.13 -12.75
CA ASP A 482 -13.31 9.29 -12.55
C ASP A 482 -14.33 10.05 -11.70
N LEU A 483 -15.61 9.90 -12.03
CA LEU A 483 -16.68 10.73 -11.50
C LEU A 483 -17.62 9.85 -10.67
N VAL A 484 -17.90 10.23 -9.43
CA VAL A 484 -18.77 9.47 -8.52
C VAL A 484 -19.84 10.41 -7.98
N PHE A 485 -21.07 10.24 -8.43
CA PHE A 485 -22.24 10.98 -7.97
C PHE A 485 -22.90 10.20 -6.83
N VAL A 486 -22.99 10.82 -5.65
CA VAL A 486 -23.35 10.12 -4.41
C VAL A 486 -24.64 10.67 -3.82
N ASP A 487 -25.64 9.81 -3.67
CA ASP A 487 -26.86 10.13 -2.93
C ASP A 487 -26.64 9.88 -1.45
N VAL A 488 -25.78 10.70 -0.83
CA VAL A 488 -25.20 10.34 0.49
C VAL A 488 -26.21 10.30 1.64
N VAL A 489 -27.31 11.05 1.55
CA VAL A 489 -28.29 11.18 2.64
C VAL A 489 -29.36 10.09 2.55
N PRO A 490 -29.56 9.25 3.58
CA PRO A 490 -30.64 8.28 3.63
C PRO A 490 -32.02 8.94 3.46
N GLY A 491 -32.83 8.34 2.60
CA GLY A 491 -34.11 8.88 2.12
C GLY A 491 -34.01 9.55 0.75
N THR A 492 -32.79 9.77 0.24
CA THR A 492 -32.54 10.48 -1.02
C THR A 492 -32.06 9.53 -2.10
N GLY A 493 -32.51 9.74 -3.35
CA GLY A 493 -32.22 8.86 -4.48
C GLY A 493 -32.69 7.45 -4.20
N TYR A 494 -31.77 6.49 -4.24
CA TYR A 494 -32.00 5.11 -3.79
C TYR A 494 -31.23 4.76 -2.51
N SER A 495 -30.84 5.76 -1.73
CA SER A 495 -30.20 5.57 -0.43
C SER A 495 -31.21 5.50 0.68
N GLN A 496 -31.01 4.58 1.64
CA GLN A 496 -31.92 4.43 2.76
C GLN A 496 -31.22 3.85 3.99
N ALA A 497 -31.72 4.24 5.17
CA ALA A 497 -31.27 3.71 6.44
C ALA A 497 -31.58 2.21 6.56
N ILE A 498 -30.83 1.50 7.39
CA ILE A 498 -31.04 0.09 7.71
C ILE A 498 -31.45 -0.01 9.18
N ALA A 499 -32.50 -0.80 9.45
CA ALA A 499 -33.03 -1.01 10.77
C ALA A 499 -31.92 -1.44 11.77
N PRO A 500 -31.91 -0.90 13.00
CA PRO A 500 -32.97 -0.11 13.63
C PRO A 500 -32.88 1.41 13.34
N LYS A 501 -31.96 1.86 12.48
CA LYS A 501 -31.85 3.27 12.10
C LYS A 501 -32.91 3.65 11.07
N LYS A 502 -33.38 4.89 11.16
CA LYS A 502 -34.32 5.50 10.23
C LYS A 502 -33.64 6.62 9.44
N ASN A 503 -34.20 7.01 8.31
CA ASN A 503 -33.66 8.09 7.47
C ASN A 503 -33.36 9.36 8.28
N HIS A 504 -34.31 9.80 9.11
CA HIS A 504 -34.16 10.97 9.98
C HIS A 504 -32.96 10.90 10.95
N ASP A 505 -32.52 9.71 11.36
CA ASP A 505 -31.35 9.57 12.26
C ASP A 505 -30.05 10.06 11.59
N PHE A 506 -30.05 10.24 10.26
CA PHE A 506 -28.94 10.73 9.47
C PHE A 506 -29.12 12.18 8.99
N TRP A 507 -30.19 12.87 9.41
CA TRP A 507 -30.48 14.24 8.98
C TRP A 507 -29.84 15.27 9.92
N GLY A 508 -28.52 15.41 9.82
CA GLY A 508 -27.76 16.39 10.59
C GLY A 508 -26.31 16.48 10.17
N VAL A 509 -25.67 17.62 10.45
CA VAL A 509 -24.31 17.93 9.93
C VAL A 509 -23.26 16.90 10.33
N THR A 510 -23.18 16.55 11.62
CA THR A 510 -22.14 15.63 12.11
C THR A 510 -22.29 14.23 11.52
N VAL A 511 -23.51 13.68 11.49
CA VAL A 511 -23.77 12.33 10.98
C VAL A 511 -23.65 12.27 9.45
N ASP A 512 -24.01 13.32 8.73
CA ASP A 512 -23.81 13.47 7.28
C ASP A 512 -22.31 13.42 6.89
N VAL A 513 -21.46 14.15 7.62
CA VAL A 513 -20.00 14.14 7.40
C VAL A 513 -19.41 12.76 7.69
N GLU A 514 -19.80 12.12 8.79
CA GLU A 514 -19.33 10.78 9.12
C GLU A 514 -19.77 9.75 8.08
N LEU A 515 -21.03 9.79 7.66
CA LEU A 515 -21.57 8.91 6.63
C LEU A 515 -20.85 9.10 5.29
N SER A 516 -20.58 10.35 4.90
CA SER A 516 -19.81 10.69 3.69
C SER A 516 -18.38 10.13 3.75
N ARG A 517 -17.71 10.24 4.91
CA ARG A 517 -16.36 9.69 5.13
C ARG A 517 -16.35 8.17 5.04
N GLN A 518 -17.35 7.51 5.64
CA GLN A 518 -17.52 6.05 5.56
C GLN A 518 -17.75 5.62 4.12
N PHE A 519 -18.63 6.28 3.38
CA PHE A 519 -18.86 5.98 1.97
C PHE A 519 -17.58 6.09 1.13
N ILE A 520 -16.82 7.20 1.24
CA ILE A 520 -15.57 7.37 0.49
C ILE A 520 -14.56 6.28 0.85
N THR A 521 -14.41 5.95 2.13
CA THR A 521 -13.53 4.86 2.59
C THR A 521 -13.95 3.52 1.98
N ARG A 522 -15.26 3.21 1.98
CA ARG A 522 -15.81 1.99 1.38
C ARG A 522 -15.58 1.95 -0.13
N TYR A 523 -15.81 3.06 -0.83
CA TYR A 523 -15.59 3.17 -2.27
C TYR A 523 -14.11 2.96 -2.62
N VAL A 524 -13.21 3.61 -1.87
CA VAL A 524 -11.76 3.47 -2.05
C VAL A 524 -11.32 2.01 -1.90
N ASN A 525 -11.81 1.31 -0.88
CA ASN A 525 -11.47 -0.10 -0.67
C ASN A 525 -12.08 -1.01 -1.73
N ALA A 526 -13.38 -0.86 -2.03
CA ALA A 526 -14.09 -1.68 -3.00
C ALA A 526 -13.47 -1.59 -4.41
N HIS A 527 -13.01 -0.39 -4.79
CA HIS A 527 -12.48 -0.10 -6.13
C HIS A 527 -10.95 0.00 -6.18
N LYS A 528 -10.27 -0.30 -5.06
CA LYS A 528 -8.81 -0.23 -4.89
C LYS A 528 -8.20 1.11 -5.33
N ARG A 529 -8.75 2.22 -4.81
CA ARG A 529 -8.37 3.61 -5.16
C ARG A 529 -7.49 4.27 -4.11
N GLN A 530 -6.78 3.51 -3.28
CA GLN A 530 -5.93 4.03 -2.21
C GLN A 530 -4.90 5.00 -2.76
N ALA A 531 -4.23 4.66 -3.86
CA ALA A 531 -3.21 5.49 -4.52
C ALA A 531 -3.76 6.65 -5.36
N SER A 532 -5.06 6.69 -5.66
CA SER A 532 -5.63 7.72 -6.54
C SER A 532 -5.73 9.08 -5.86
N PRO A 533 -5.42 10.19 -6.54
CA PRO A 533 -5.78 11.52 -6.09
C PRO A 533 -7.28 11.62 -5.84
N LYS A 534 -7.69 12.26 -4.75
CA LYS A 534 -9.10 12.34 -4.34
C LYS A 534 -9.55 13.78 -4.32
N TYR A 535 -10.70 14.03 -4.93
CA TYR A 535 -11.31 15.34 -4.98
C TYR A 535 -12.73 15.30 -4.44
N LEU A 536 -13.11 16.37 -3.73
CA LEU A 536 -14.48 16.60 -3.31
C LEU A 536 -15.06 17.73 -4.14
N TYR A 537 -16.25 17.54 -4.68
CA TYR A 537 -17.02 18.58 -5.36
C TYR A 537 -18.36 18.70 -4.66
N GLY A 538 -18.59 19.82 -3.98
CA GLY A 538 -19.82 20.06 -3.23
C GLY A 538 -20.53 21.30 -3.74
N GLU A 539 -21.86 21.22 -3.89
CA GLU A 539 -22.71 22.36 -4.27
C GLU A 539 -23.55 22.86 -3.09
N SER A 540 -23.71 24.17 -2.92
CA SER A 540 -24.63 24.77 -1.93
C SER A 540 -24.29 24.36 -0.49
N TYR A 541 -25.21 23.75 0.28
CA TYR A 541 -24.89 23.09 1.56
C TYR A 541 -23.74 22.09 1.43
N GLY A 542 -23.73 21.31 0.34
CA GLY A 542 -22.68 20.36 0.01
C GLY A 542 -21.32 21.05 -0.10
N GLY A 543 -21.25 22.21 -0.74
CA GLY A 543 -20.05 23.01 -0.93
C GLY A 543 -19.63 23.82 0.31
N GLY A 544 -20.60 24.36 1.04
CA GLY A 544 -20.37 25.29 2.14
C GLY A 544 -20.18 24.65 3.51
N ILE A 545 -20.76 23.45 3.72
CA ILE A 545 -20.78 22.77 5.02
C ILE A 545 -20.24 21.35 4.93
N ARG A 546 -20.76 20.50 4.02
CA ARG A 546 -20.36 19.09 3.93
C ARG A 546 -18.91 18.92 3.53
N VAL A 547 -18.50 19.39 2.34
CA VAL A 547 -17.14 19.12 1.84
C VAL A 547 -16.03 19.83 2.63
N PRO A 548 -16.22 21.01 3.23
CA PRO A 548 -15.25 21.56 4.19
C PRO A 548 -15.02 20.65 5.41
N LYS A 549 -16.09 20.21 6.06
CA LYS A 549 -16.03 19.35 7.25
C LYS A 549 -15.51 17.96 6.91
N LEU A 550 -15.94 17.42 5.78
CA LEU A 550 -15.47 16.15 5.25
C LEU A 550 -13.99 16.18 4.88
N ALA A 551 -13.50 17.28 4.31
CA ALA A 551 -12.08 17.45 4.02
C ALA A 551 -11.24 17.34 5.29
N ARG A 552 -11.64 18.06 6.36
CA ARG A 552 -11.01 17.94 7.68
C ARG A 552 -11.08 16.50 8.18
N ALA A 553 -12.26 15.89 8.17
CA ALA A 553 -12.47 14.54 8.71
C ALA A 553 -11.66 13.46 7.97
N LEU A 554 -11.51 13.56 6.64
CA LEU A 554 -10.67 12.66 5.85
C LEU A 554 -9.19 12.85 6.21
N LEU A 555 -8.71 14.10 6.25
CA LEU A 555 -7.31 14.40 6.56
C LEU A 555 -6.93 14.00 8.00
N GLU A 556 -7.81 14.24 8.98
CA GLU A 556 -7.62 13.80 10.38
C GLU A 556 -7.57 12.27 10.49
N ALA A 557 -8.40 11.56 9.72
CA ALA A 557 -8.40 10.10 9.69
C ALA A 557 -7.16 9.53 8.96
N GLY A 558 -6.57 10.29 8.03
CA GLY A 558 -5.47 9.86 7.20
C GLY A 558 -5.83 8.59 6.42
N THR A 559 -4.99 7.56 6.51
CA THR A 559 -5.23 6.25 5.87
C THR A 559 -5.99 5.26 6.75
N SER A 560 -6.56 5.72 7.87
CA SER A 560 -7.34 4.85 8.76
C SER A 560 -8.56 4.28 8.03
N GLY A 561 -8.75 2.97 8.11
CA GLY A 561 -9.82 2.25 7.40
C GLY A 561 -9.49 1.85 5.96
N TYR A 562 -8.38 2.31 5.38
CA TYR A 562 -7.95 1.83 4.07
C TYR A 562 -7.39 0.40 4.17
N GLU A 563 -7.84 -0.47 3.27
CA GLU A 563 -7.26 -1.80 3.10
C GLU A 563 -5.82 -1.68 2.58
N LYS A 564 -4.93 -2.61 2.98
CA LYS A 564 -3.53 -2.61 2.54
C LYS A 564 -3.45 -2.76 1.03
N GLU A 565 -2.82 -1.78 0.41
CA GLU A 565 -2.52 -1.77 -1.02
C GLU A 565 -1.31 -2.67 -1.28
N ALA A 566 -1.41 -3.57 -2.28
CA ALA A 566 -0.44 -4.64 -2.51
C ALA A 566 0.80 -4.17 -3.29
N SER A 567 0.70 -3.09 -4.06
CA SER A 567 1.80 -2.52 -4.84
C SER A 567 2.79 -1.67 -4.01
N GLY A 568 2.43 -1.34 -2.77
CA GLY A 568 3.26 -0.53 -1.86
C GLY A 568 3.23 0.96 -2.19
N VAL A 569 2.34 1.41 -3.07
CA VAL A 569 2.16 2.83 -3.39
C VAL A 569 1.52 3.52 -2.20
N LYS A 570 2.08 4.67 -1.80
CA LYS A 570 1.56 5.47 -0.70
C LYS A 570 0.12 5.89 -1.01
N PRO A 571 -0.86 5.64 -0.12
CA PRO A 571 -2.20 6.14 -0.33
C PRO A 571 -2.24 7.67 -0.34
N ASP A 572 -3.04 8.23 -1.23
CA ASP A 572 -3.43 9.65 -1.22
C ASP A 572 -4.77 9.76 -0.48
N VAL A 573 -4.93 10.72 0.42
CA VAL A 573 -6.15 10.84 1.26
C VAL A 573 -7.09 11.88 0.68
N LEU A 574 -6.56 13.05 0.30
CA LEU A 574 -7.32 14.14 -0.27
C LEU A 574 -6.37 15.11 -0.97
N THR A 575 -6.64 15.39 -2.25
CA THR A 575 -5.81 16.24 -3.10
C THR A 575 -6.42 17.62 -3.29
N GLY A 576 -7.76 17.72 -3.40
CA GLY A 576 -8.40 19.01 -3.55
C GLY A 576 -9.91 19.05 -3.35
N VAL A 577 -10.44 20.26 -3.23
CA VAL A 577 -11.87 20.52 -2.99
C VAL A 577 -12.36 21.65 -3.90
N VAL A 578 -13.49 21.42 -4.55
CA VAL A 578 -14.25 22.43 -5.30
C VAL A 578 -15.51 22.78 -4.52
N PHE A 579 -15.65 24.05 -4.18
CA PHE A 579 -16.82 24.63 -3.55
C PHE A 579 -17.66 25.29 -4.64
N HIS A 580 -18.70 24.61 -5.12
CA HIS A 580 -19.65 25.14 -6.10
C HIS A 580 -20.78 25.88 -5.39
N SER A 581 -20.93 27.16 -5.69
CA SER A 581 -21.97 28.03 -5.14
C SER A 581 -22.17 27.85 -3.62
N PRO A 582 -21.11 27.87 -2.79
CA PRO A 582 -21.18 27.43 -1.39
C PRO A 582 -21.88 28.42 -0.45
N ALA A 583 -22.59 27.87 0.54
CA ALA A 583 -23.01 28.58 1.75
C ALA A 583 -22.02 28.33 2.91
N PHE A 584 -20.89 29.05 2.95
CA PHE A 584 -19.82 28.79 3.93
C PHE A 584 -20.19 29.05 5.40
N ASP A 585 -21.14 29.95 5.65
CA ASP A 585 -21.59 30.33 6.98
C ASP A 585 -23.07 30.73 6.93
N TYR A 586 -23.95 29.86 7.45
CA TYR A 586 -25.39 30.07 7.48
C TYR A 586 -25.83 31.14 8.49
N SER A 587 -24.94 31.61 9.37
CA SER A 587 -25.23 32.71 10.29
C SER A 587 -24.99 34.10 9.67
N ALA A 588 -24.31 34.17 8.51
CA ALA A 588 -24.04 35.42 7.82
C ALA A 588 -25.32 36.02 7.20
N SER A 589 -25.48 37.34 7.32
CA SER A 589 -26.63 38.06 6.78
C SER A 589 -26.54 38.24 5.26
N ASP A 590 -27.58 37.82 4.54
CA ASP A 590 -27.68 38.01 3.09
C ASP A 590 -27.82 39.48 2.68
N SER A 591 -28.43 40.31 3.52
CA SER A 591 -28.65 41.73 3.22
C SER A 591 -27.35 42.52 2.94
N GLU A 592 -26.21 42.06 3.45
CA GLU A 592 -24.90 42.69 3.22
C GLU A 592 -24.28 42.30 1.88
N ALA A 593 -24.77 41.25 1.21
CA ALA A 593 -24.09 40.63 0.06
C ALA A 593 -24.95 40.48 -1.21
N MET A 594 -26.26 40.76 -1.16
CA MET A 594 -27.15 40.62 -2.34
C MET A 594 -26.92 41.65 -3.44
N LEU A 595 -26.41 42.84 -3.10
CA LEU A 595 -26.38 43.96 -4.04
C LEU A 595 -25.59 43.66 -5.33
N PRO A 596 -24.37 43.08 -5.28
CA PRO A 596 -23.64 42.77 -6.51
C PRO A 596 -24.40 41.82 -7.45
N THR A 597 -24.95 40.72 -6.94
CA THR A 597 -25.78 39.78 -7.74
C THR A 597 -26.98 40.49 -8.34
N THR A 598 -27.74 41.24 -7.54
CA THR A 598 -28.95 41.93 -8.03
C THR A 598 -28.63 43.02 -9.06
N ALA A 599 -27.52 43.73 -8.90
CA ALA A 599 -27.03 44.71 -9.88
C ALA A 599 -26.54 44.06 -11.19
N LEU A 600 -25.95 42.85 -11.12
CA LEU A 600 -25.59 42.06 -12.30
C LEU A 600 -26.84 41.50 -12.99
N GLY A 601 -27.83 41.07 -12.21
CA GLY A 601 -29.16 40.73 -12.74
C GLY A 601 -29.82 41.89 -13.47
N ALA A 602 -29.81 43.08 -12.87
CA ALA A 602 -30.29 44.30 -13.51
C ALA A 602 -29.51 44.66 -14.78
N ASP A 603 -28.20 44.39 -14.83
CA ASP A 603 -27.40 44.53 -16.04
C ASP A 603 -27.90 43.63 -17.18
N TYR A 604 -28.18 42.36 -16.89
CA TYR A 604 -28.70 41.43 -17.88
C TYR A 604 -29.99 41.93 -18.56
N PHE A 605 -30.87 42.59 -17.79
CA PHE A 605 -32.11 43.19 -18.27
C PHE A 605 -31.96 44.63 -18.80
N ASN A 606 -30.73 45.15 -18.92
CA ASN A 606 -30.42 46.52 -19.36
C ASN A 606 -31.05 47.62 -18.47
N MET A 607 -31.13 47.36 -17.16
CA MET A 607 -31.74 48.27 -16.18
C MET A 607 -30.71 49.07 -15.36
N THR A 608 -29.45 48.64 -15.36
CA THR A 608 -28.36 49.41 -14.73
C THR A 608 -27.93 50.60 -15.58
N GLN A 609 -27.49 51.67 -14.92
CA GLN A 609 -26.87 52.84 -15.56
C GLN A 609 -25.34 52.84 -15.41
N GLU A 610 -24.80 51.93 -14.60
CA GLU A 610 -23.39 51.94 -14.18
C GLU A 610 -22.51 50.96 -14.96
N ARG A 611 -23.09 50.06 -15.76
CA ARG A 611 -22.33 49.10 -16.56
C ARG A 611 -21.39 49.78 -17.57
N GLY A 612 -21.96 50.64 -18.43
CA GLY A 612 -21.29 51.19 -19.60
C GLY A 612 -20.76 50.10 -20.55
N ASP A 613 -19.62 50.36 -21.20
CA ASP A 613 -18.97 49.43 -22.14
C ASP A 613 -18.04 48.38 -21.47
N ARG A 614 -18.07 48.30 -20.14
CA ARG A 614 -17.19 47.40 -19.36
C ARG A 614 -17.51 45.93 -19.68
N SER A 615 -16.60 45.01 -19.38
CA SER A 615 -16.85 43.56 -19.31
C SER A 615 -17.49 43.15 -17.98
N ILE A 616 -18.21 42.01 -17.90
CA ILE A 616 -19.00 41.68 -16.70
C ILE A 616 -18.14 41.60 -15.44
N ASP A 617 -16.89 41.14 -15.60
CA ASP A 617 -15.87 41.15 -14.56
C ASP A 617 -15.48 42.55 -14.10
N GLU A 618 -15.28 43.47 -15.04
CA GLU A 618 -14.95 44.86 -14.71
C GLU A 618 -16.11 45.53 -13.94
N TYR A 619 -17.37 45.22 -14.28
CA TYR A 619 -18.50 45.75 -13.53
C TYR A 619 -18.70 45.05 -12.18
N ALA A 620 -18.51 43.74 -12.10
CA ALA A 620 -18.44 43.05 -10.80
C ALA A 620 -17.37 43.67 -9.91
N GLN A 621 -16.21 44.06 -10.46
CA GLN A 621 -15.18 44.77 -9.71
C GLN A 621 -15.62 46.18 -9.28
N VAL A 622 -16.32 46.94 -10.12
CA VAL A 622 -16.92 48.23 -9.74
C VAL A 622 -17.88 48.05 -8.56
N LEU A 623 -18.72 47.01 -8.61
CA LEU A 623 -19.66 46.68 -7.53
C LEU A 623 -18.92 46.30 -6.24
N ARG A 624 -17.87 45.48 -6.30
CA ARG A 624 -17.02 45.16 -5.12
C ARG A 624 -16.43 46.43 -4.49
N ASP A 625 -15.89 47.32 -5.32
CA ASP A 625 -15.32 48.59 -4.87
C ASP A 625 -16.36 49.46 -4.16
N PHE A 626 -17.56 49.58 -4.75
CA PHE A 626 -18.69 50.28 -4.15
C PHE A 626 -19.13 49.65 -2.82
N MET A 627 -19.19 48.32 -2.76
CA MET A 627 -19.55 47.58 -1.55
C MET A 627 -18.61 47.92 -0.38
N VAL A 628 -17.30 47.91 -0.64
CA VAL A 628 -16.28 48.17 0.40
C VAL A 628 -16.20 49.65 0.78
N LYS A 629 -16.25 50.56 -0.20
CA LYS A 629 -15.98 51.98 0.03
C LYS A 629 -17.20 52.75 0.53
N GLU A 630 -18.41 52.34 0.15
CA GLU A 630 -19.63 53.12 0.37
C GLU A 630 -20.76 52.32 1.02
N TYR A 631 -21.17 51.19 0.42
CA TYR A 631 -22.39 50.47 0.83
C TYR A 631 -22.29 49.87 2.24
N LEU A 632 -21.30 49.02 2.49
CA LEU A 632 -21.14 48.34 3.79
C LEU A 632 -20.86 49.33 4.94
N PRO A 633 -20.01 50.37 4.79
CA PRO A 633 -19.84 51.40 5.81
C PRO A 633 -21.14 52.14 6.14
N ALA A 634 -21.97 52.46 5.14
CA ALA A 634 -23.24 53.15 5.36
C ALA A 634 -24.30 52.26 6.02
N LEU A 635 -24.39 50.99 5.61
CA LEU A 635 -25.28 50.02 6.24
C LEU A 635 -24.95 49.87 7.73
N LYS A 636 -23.66 49.75 8.07
CA LYS A 636 -23.18 49.73 9.47
C LYS A 636 -23.49 51.01 10.23
N ALA A 637 -23.54 52.16 9.55
CA ALA A 637 -23.90 53.44 10.12
C ALA A 637 -25.43 53.69 10.16
N GLY A 638 -26.26 52.71 9.76
CA GLY A 638 -27.72 52.84 9.68
C GLY A 638 -28.20 53.85 8.63
N LYS A 639 -27.37 54.14 7.61
CA LYS A 639 -27.69 55.09 6.54
C LYS A 639 -28.23 54.37 5.32
N THR A 640 -29.27 54.95 4.72
CA THR A 640 -29.74 54.54 3.39
C THR A 640 -28.83 55.12 2.31
N ILE A 641 -28.40 54.28 1.37
CA ILE A 641 -27.75 54.71 0.13
C ILE A 641 -28.69 54.42 -1.04
N ASP A 642 -28.78 55.36 -1.98
CA ASP A 642 -29.42 55.13 -3.26
C ASP A 642 -28.56 54.23 -4.15
N VAL A 643 -29.08 53.02 -4.42
CA VAL A 643 -28.43 52.02 -5.27
C VAL A 643 -29.09 51.89 -6.65
N SER A 644 -30.08 52.73 -6.96
CA SER A 644 -30.89 52.64 -8.19
C SER A 644 -30.07 52.75 -9.48
N LYS A 645 -28.95 53.47 -9.47
CA LYS A 645 -28.02 53.53 -10.60
C LYS A 645 -27.34 52.19 -10.91
N TYR A 646 -27.19 51.31 -9.92
CA TYR A 646 -26.60 49.97 -10.07
C TYR A 646 -27.64 48.89 -10.34
N SER A 647 -28.79 48.94 -9.66
CA SER A 647 -29.83 47.88 -9.72
C SER A 647 -31.09 48.27 -10.51
N GLY A 648 -31.16 49.49 -11.06
CA GLY A 648 -32.36 50.02 -11.71
C GLY A 648 -33.44 50.52 -10.73
N PRO A 649 -34.59 51.02 -11.24
CA PRO A 649 -35.71 51.52 -10.44
C PRO A 649 -36.50 50.41 -9.76
N ALA A 650 -36.36 49.18 -10.22
CA ALA A 650 -37.11 48.05 -9.74
C ALA A 650 -36.56 47.58 -8.39
N ARG A 651 -37.45 47.45 -7.42
CA ARG A 651 -37.12 46.84 -6.13
C ARG A 651 -36.87 45.34 -6.35
N PRO A 652 -36.04 44.69 -5.50
CA PRO A 652 -35.90 43.22 -5.50
C PRO A 652 -37.24 42.47 -5.42
N ALA A 653 -38.27 43.13 -4.90
CA ALA A 653 -39.64 42.63 -4.78
C ALA A 653 -40.52 42.82 -6.03
N GLU A 654 -40.01 43.25 -7.19
CA GLU A 654 -40.87 43.50 -8.38
C GLU A 654 -40.59 42.55 -9.55
N PHE A 655 -39.62 41.65 -9.41
CA PHE A 655 -39.35 40.64 -10.41
C PHE A 655 -39.55 39.25 -9.86
N ILE A 656 -40.12 38.39 -10.69
CA ILE A 656 -40.36 37.01 -10.31
C ILE A 656 -39.51 36.18 -11.26
N HIS A 657 -38.38 35.80 -10.69
CA HIS A 657 -37.29 35.05 -11.30
C HIS A 657 -37.09 33.81 -10.46
N ASN A 658 -36.61 32.72 -11.07
CA ASN A 658 -36.10 31.59 -10.30
C ASN A 658 -35.00 32.09 -9.36
N SER A 659 -35.08 31.77 -8.06
CA SER A 659 -34.06 32.15 -7.08
C SER A 659 -32.68 31.57 -7.41
N TYR A 660 -32.63 30.47 -8.18
CA TYR A 660 -31.37 29.88 -8.59
C TYR A 660 -30.62 30.72 -9.61
N ASP A 661 -31.26 31.30 -10.62
CA ASP A 661 -30.62 32.20 -11.59
C ASP A 661 -31.52 33.39 -11.84
N TYR A 662 -31.05 34.59 -11.50
CA TYR A 662 -31.80 35.84 -11.66
C TYR A 662 -32.30 36.06 -13.10
N ARG A 663 -31.71 35.39 -14.10
CA ARG A 663 -32.10 35.50 -15.52
C ARG A 663 -33.27 34.59 -15.90
N MET A 664 -33.55 33.55 -15.11
CA MET A 664 -34.62 32.59 -15.37
C MET A 664 -35.98 33.18 -15.00
N TYR A 665 -36.92 33.20 -15.94
CA TYR A 665 -38.27 33.71 -15.73
C TYR A 665 -39.13 32.75 -14.91
N LEU A 666 -39.79 33.19 -13.82
CA LEU A 666 -40.86 32.42 -13.14
C LEU A 666 -41.96 33.32 -12.51
N ARG A 667 -43.26 33.07 -12.79
CA ARG A 667 -44.56 33.56 -12.22
C ARG A 667 -44.80 35.04 -11.83
N LEU A 668 -45.58 35.86 -12.57
CA LEU A 668 -46.31 37.06 -12.07
C LEU A 668 -47.82 36.79 -11.96
N GLU A 669 -48.47 37.22 -10.87
CA GLU A 669 -49.93 37.37 -10.86
C GLU A 669 -50.31 38.82 -11.17
N THR A 670 -51.24 39.04 -12.09
CA THR A 670 -51.90 40.35 -12.24
C THR A 670 -53.05 40.44 -11.27
N VAL A 671 -52.87 41.15 -10.15
CA VAL A 671 -54.00 41.45 -9.27
C VAL A 671 -54.64 42.80 -9.64
N PRO A 672 -55.96 42.95 -9.50
CA PRO A 672 -56.60 44.25 -9.62
C PRO A 672 -56.15 45.14 -8.45
N VAL A 673 -55.51 46.27 -8.74
CA VAL A 673 -55.15 47.26 -7.72
C VAL A 673 -55.92 48.55 -7.95
N THR A 674 -56.43 49.13 -6.87
CA THR A 674 -57.00 50.47 -6.89
C THR A 674 -56.03 51.41 -6.19
N PHE A 675 -55.33 52.25 -6.96
CA PHE A 675 -54.46 53.30 -6.41
C PHE A 675 -55.04 54.66 -6.81
N MET A 676 -55.34 55.50 -5.82
CA MET A 676 -55.93 56.85 -6.03
C MET A 676 -57.21 56.86 -6.89
N GLY A 677 -58.05 55.82 -6.79
CA GLY A 677 -59.34 55.76 -7.50
C GLY A 677 -59.27 55.34 -8.97
N LEU A 678 -58.10 54.93 -9.47
CA LEU A 678 -57.94 54.27 -10.77
C LEU A 678 -57.78 52.76 -10.56
N THR A 679 -58.63 51.98 -11.23
CA THR A 679 -58.53 50.51 -11.30
C THR A 679 -57.63 50.11 -12.47
N GLY A 680 -56.61 49.29 -12.19
CA GLY A 680 -55.72 48.70 -13.19
C GLY A 680 -55.20 47.34 -12.74
N LEU A 681 -54.65 46.57 -13.68
CA LEU A 681 -53.90 45.34 -13.37
C LEU A 681 -52.46 45.76 -13.03
N MET A 682 -51.97 45.40 -11.84
CA MET A 682 -50.53 45.46 -11.55
C MET A 682 -49.98 44.04 -11.43
N PRO A 683 -48.81 43.74 -12.02
CA PRO A 683 -48.06 42.55 -11.67
C PRO A 683 -47.67 42.65 -10.20
N VAL A 684 -47.96 41.61 -9.42
CA VAL A 684 -47.47 41.45 -8.05
C VAL A 684 -46.67 40.15 -7.96
N PRO A 685 -45.63 40.11 -7.11
CA PRO A 685 -44.98 38.88 -6.69
C PRO A 685 -46.00 37.89 -6.17
N LEU A 686 -45.96 36.67 -6.69
CA LEU A 686 -46.52 35.55 -5.96
C LEU A 686 -45.62 35.24 -4.76
N ASP A 687 -46.22 34.70 -3.69
CA ASP A 687 -45.48 34.18 -2.55
C ASP A 687 -44.43 33.15 -3.01
N TYR A 688 -43.30 33.11 -2.30
CA TYR A 688 -42.18 32.20 -2.56
C TYR A 688 -42.65 30.73 -2.48
N GLU A 689 -42.85 30.09 -3.64
CA GLU A 689 -42.96 28.63 -3.75
C GLU A 689 -41.67 28.09 -4.35
N PHE A 690 -41.03 27.19 -3.60
CA PHE A 690 -39.73 26.60 -3.91
C PHE A 690 -39.86 25.46 -4.94
N ASP A 691 -40.55 25.72 -6.06
CA ASP A 691 -40.81 24.71 -7.08
C ASP A 691 -39.70 24.73 -8.14
N PHE A 692 -38.97 23.62 -8.23
CA PHE A 692 -37.97 23.38 -9.27
C PHE A 692 -38.67 23.04 -10.59
N VAL A 693 -38.66 23.98 -11.53
CA VAL A 693 -39.26 23.79 -12.85
C VAL A 693 -38.67 22.58 -13.60
N GLU A 694 -37.41 22.25 -13.32
CA GLU A 694 -36.71 21.13 -13.94
C GLU A 694 -36.87 19.79 -13.20
N GLU A 695 -37.27 19.78 -11.93
CA GLU A 695 -37.16 18.59 -11.08
C GLU A 695 -38.02 17.44 -11.59
N ARG A 696 -39.23 17.74 -12.08
CA ARG A 696 -40.09 16.73 -12.73
C ARG A 696 -39.39 16.12 -13.94
N ALA A 697 -38.83 16.96 -14.82
CA ALA A 697 -38.11 16.50 -15.99
C ALA A 697 -36.90 15.64 -15.61
N PHE A 698 -36.13 16.06 -14.60
CA PHE A 698 -34.96 15.32 -14.15
C PHE A 698 -35.34 13.96 -13.55
N ASN A 699 -36.37 13.89 -12.71
CA ASN A 699 -36.88 12.62 -12.17
C ASN A 699 -37.36 11.65 -13.28
N ASN A 700 -38.03 12.18 -14.31
CA ASN A 700 -38.43 11.36 -15.47
C ASN A 700 -37.22 10.91 -16.29
N VAL A 701 -36.26 11.81 -16.53
CA VAL A 701 -35.03 11.52 -17.27
C VAL A 701 -34.18 10.46 -16.56
N ILE A 702 -33.96 10.57 -15.24
CA ILE A 702 -33.11 9.62 -14.52
C ILE A 702 -33.71 8.21 -14.51
N THR A 703 -35.04 8.11 -14.41
CA THR A 703 -35.79 6.84 -14.46
C THR A 703 -35.53 6.09 -15.76
N ASP A 704 -35.38 6.80 -16.87
CA ASP A 704 -35.07 6.22 -18.17
C ASP A 704 -33.56 6.02 -18.40
N TYR A 705 -32.76 6.97 -17.90
CA TYR A 705 -31.33 7.02 -18.08
C TYR A 705 -30.60 5.85 -17.40
N LEU A 706 -30.92 5.55 -16.14
CA LEU A 706 -30.27 4.48 -15.38
C LEU A 706 -30.34 3.10 -16.07
N PRO A 707 -31.50 2.59 -16.51
CA PRO A 707 -31.57 1.28 -17.15
C PRO A 707 -30.93 1.28 -18.55
N ARG A 708 -31.01 2.39 -19.30
CA ARG A 708 -30.48 2.47 -20.66
C ARG A 708 -28.98 2.74 -20.72
N HIS A 709 -28.46 3.60 -19.85
CA HIS A 709 -27.07 4.06 -19.89
C HIS A 709 -26.20 3.43 -18.81
N VAL A 710 -26.77 3.00 -17.68
CA VAL A 710 -25.98 2.47 -16.55
C VAL A 710 -26.28 0.99 -16.29
N ASN A 711 -27.26 0.40 -16.99
CA ASN A 711 -27.72 -0.98 -16.79
C ASN A 711 -28.34 -1.21 -15.38
N TYR A 712 -28.82 -0.15 -14.72
CA TYR A 712 -29.49 -0.22 -13.42
C TYR A 712 -31.00 -0.01 -13.57
N LYS A 713 -31.80 -1.00 -13.23
CA LYS A 713 -33.27 -0.91 -13.22
C LYS A 713 -33.77 -1.13 -11.81
N THR A 714 -34.67 -0.28 -11.36
CA THR A 714 -35.28 -0.37 -10.02
C THR A 714 -36.80 -0.38 -10.10
N ALA A 715 -37.44 -0.84 -9.03
CA ALA A 715 -38.88 -0.74 -8.82
C ALA A 715 -39.33 0.61 -8.26
N SER A 716 -38.41 1.41 -7.69
CA SER A 716 -38.75 2.68 -7.05
C SER A 716 -38.64 3.89 -7.98
N PRO A 717 -39.50 4.91 -7.83
CA PRO A 717 -39.22 6.23 -8.39
C PRO A 717 -37.96 6.80 -7.73
N TYR A 718 -37.21 7.62 -8.46
CA TYR A 718 -36.07 8.32 -7.89
C TYR A 718 -36.57 9.39 -6.91
N ILE A 719 -35.90 9.52 -5.75
CA ILE A 719 -36.43 10.29 -4.62
C ILE A 719 -35.59 11.54 -4.38
N ASN A 720 -36.23 12.67 -4.12
CA ASN A 720 -35.58 13.84 -3.53
C ASN A 720 -36.19 14.07 -2.14
N ALA A 721 -35.41 13.90 -1.07
CA ALA A 721 -35.92 14.05 0.29
C ALA A 721 -35.68 15.44 0.87
N SER A 722 -35.09 16.37 0.12
CA SER A 722 -34.75 17.69 0.67
C SER A 722 -35.97 18.45 1.20
N TRP A 723 -37.03 18.57 0.42
CA TRP A 723 -38.09 19.54 0.70
C TRP A 723 -39.43 18.84 0.84
N LYS A 724 -40.35 19.49 1.55
CA LYS A 724 -41.76 19.14 1.46
C LYS A 724 -42.37 19.76 0.21
N ASP A 725 -42.89 18.93 -0.69
CA ASP A 725 -43.56 19.40 -1.91
C ASP A 725 -44.81 18.56 -2.25
N TRP A 726 -45.39 18.80 -3.42
CA TRP A 726 -46.57 18.08 -3.92
C TRP A 726 -46.33 16.58 -4.12
N PHE A 727 -45.11 16.19 -4.51
CA PHE A 727 -44.69 14.81 -4.72
C PHE A 727 -44.22 14.13 -3.41
N HIS A 728 -43.77 14.92 -2.44
CA HIS A 728 -43.25 14.50 -1.13
C HIS A 728 -43.92 15.28 0.02
N PRO A 729 -45.20 14.99 0.37
CA PRO A 729 -45.98 15.81 1.31
C PRO A 729 -45.60 15.62 2.79
N ALA A 730 -44.63 14.76 3.10
CA ALA A 730 -44.10 14.55 4.45
C ALA A 730 -43.04 15.61 4.81
N GLU A 731 -42.60 15.66 6.07
CA GLU A 731 -41.51 16.56 6.48
C GLU A 731 -40.22 16.22 5.71
N GLY A 732 -39.65 17.23 5.04
CA GLY A 732 -38.42 17.11 4.26
C GLY A 732 -37.17 17.20 5.14
N ALA A 733 -36.06 16.69 4.60
CA ALA A 733 -34.78 16.70 5.30
C ALA A 733 -34.28 18.12 5.58
N PHE A 734 -34.60 19.10 4.74
CA PHE A 734 -34.21 20.49 4.89
C PHE A 734 -34.83 21.12 6.14
N GLU A 735 -36.15 20.97 6.32
CA GLU A 735 -36.88 21.55 7.45
C GLU A 735 -36.53 20.88 8.77
N SER A 736 -36.24 19.57 8.76
CA SER A 736 -35.84 18.80 9.95
C SER A 736 -34.33 18.78 10.20
N TRP A 737 -33.50 19.39 9.34
CA TRP A 737 -32.06 19.19 9.40
C TRP A 737 -31.47 19.76 10.69
N ASN A 738 -30.70 18.93 11.41
CA ASN A 738 -29.94 19.42 12.55
C ASN A 738 -28.67 20.16 12.08
N PHE A 739 -28.78 21.48 11.91
CA PHE A 739 -27.69 22.35 11.43
C PHE A 739 -26.56 22.61 12.44
N GLU A 740 -26.74 22.33 13.74
CA GLU A 740 -25.77 22.65 14.81
C GLU A 740 -25.24 24.11 14.74
N PHE A 741 -25.97 25.07 15.31
CA PHE A 741 -25.60 26.49 15.21
C PHE A 741 -24.40 26.89 16.10
N PRO A 742 -23.45 27.71 15.60
CA PRO A 742 -23.41 28.31 14.25
C PRO A 742 -22.94 27.31 13.17
N ALA A 743 -23.75 27.17 12.12
CA ALA A 743 -23.48 26.25 11.02
C ALA A 743 -22.53 26.89 9.99
N SER A 744 -21.23 26.66 10.17
CA SER A 744 -20.17 27.12 9.26
C SER A 744 -19.15 26.04 8.95
N GLY A 745 -18.67 26.01 7.70
CA GLY A 745 -17.56 25.18 7.24
C GLY A 745 -16.19 25.90 7.27
N LEU A 746 -16.15 27.22 7.50
CA LEU A 746 -14.91 28.00 7.46
C LEU A 746 -13.83 27.49 8.44
N PRO A 747 -14.14 27.15 9.71
CA PRO A 747 -13.13 26.63 10.64
C PRO A 747 -12.52 25.31 10.16
N ASP A 748 -13.31 24.49 9.46
CA ASP A 748 -12.88 23.20 8.95
C ASP A 748 -11.94 23.34 7.74
N ILE A 749 -12.14 24.37 6.92
CA ILE A 749 -11.19 24.73 5.85
C ILE A 749 -9.84 25.12 6.45
N VAL A 750 -9.82 25.96 7.50
CA VAL A 750 -8.59 26.34 8.19
C VAL A 750 -7.89 25.12 8.79
N ALA A 751 -8.65 24.24 9.44
CA ALA A 751 -8.12 23.01 10.01
C ALA A 751 -7.55 22.07 8.93
N ALA A 752 -8.24 21.90 7.81
CA ALA A 752 -7.77 21.11 6.67
C ALA A 752 -6.45 21.65 6.10
N ILE A 753 -6.35 22.97 5.89
CA ILE A 753 -5.09 23.62 5.47
C ILE A 753 -3.98 23.43 6.52
N GLY A 754 -4.33 23.46 7.81
CA GLY A 754 -3.39 23.22 8.90
C GLY A 754 -2.83 21.79 8.92
N ILE A 755 -3.64 20.80 8.52
CA ILE A 755 -3.23 19.38 8.43
C ILE A 755 -2.44 19.13 7.14
N ASP A 756 -2.94 19.60 6.01
CA ASP A 756 -2.26 19.52 4.72
C ASP A 756 -2.24 20.89 4.01
N PRO A 757 -1.13 21.64 4.11
CA PRO A 757 -1.02 22.95 3.48
C PRO A 757 -0.99 22.87 1.94
N THR A 758 -0.75 21.69 1.36
CA THR A 758 -0.63 21.46 -0.08
C THR A 758 -1.97 21.20 -0.79
N ILE A 759 -3.06 21.05 -0.04
CA ILE A 759 -4.40 20.79 -0.59
C ILE A 759 -4.84 21.86 -1.60
N LYS A 760 -5.42 21.46 -2.73
CA LYS A 760 -5.95 22.41 -3.72
C LYS A 760 -7.38 22.83 -3.36
N LEU A 761 -7.68 24.12 -3.40
CA LEU A 761 -9.02 24.65 -3.05
C LEU A 761 -9.47 25.60 -4.15
N LEU A 762 -10.73 25.52 -4.56
CA LEU A 762 -11.34 26.39 -5.57
C LEU A 762 -12.80 26.66 -5.21
N THR A 763 -13.23 27.91 -5.31
CA THR A 763 -14.64 28.29 -5.24
C THR A 763 -15.12 28.74 -6.62
N VAL A 764 -16.26 28.22 -7.07
CA VAL A 764 -16.91 28.64 -8.32
C VAL A 764 -18.33 29.16 -8.04
N HIS A 765 -18.73 30.25 -8.70
CA HIS A 765 -19.95 31.00 -8.39
C HIS A 765 -20.66 31.60 -9.60
N GLY A 766 -21.98 31.66 -9.57
CA GLY A 766 -22.76 32.34 -10.60
C GLY A 766 -22.79 33.85 -10.36
N TYR A 767 -22.64 34.68 -11.40
CA TYR A 767 -22.88 36.13 -11.25
C TYR A 767 -24.32 36.45 -10.82
N TYR A 768 -25.26 35.57 -11.16
CA TYR A 768 -26.70 35.74 -10.98
C TYR A 768 -27.26 34.81 -9.90
N ASP A 769 -26.39 34.17 -9.11
CA ASP A 769 -26.80 33.33 -7.99
C ASP A 769 -27.40 34.20 -6.90
N THR A 770 -28.70 34.00 -6.60
CA THR A 770 -29.40 34.72 -5.52
C THR A 770 -29.65 33.85 -4.29
N VAL A 771 -29.25 32.57 -4.33
CA VAL A 771 -29.35 31.63 -3.21
C VAL A 771 -28.12 31.71 -2.32
N THR A 772 -26.93 31.68 -2.93
CA THR A 772 -25.65 31.81 -2.21
C THR A 772 -24.73 32.82 -2.90
N PRO A 773 -25.04 34.12 -2.88
CA PRO A 773 -24.34 35.07 -3.74
C PRO A 773 -22.83 35.10 -3.59
N PHE A 774 -22.13 35.21 -4.73
CA PHE A 774 -20.68 35.12 -4.78
C PHE A 774 -19.97 36.07 -3.80
N TYR A 775 -20.51 37.28 -3.63
CA TYR A 775 -19.92 38.28 -2.75
C TYR A 775 -20.04 37.90 -1.27
N ARG A 776 -21.05 37.10 -0.88
CA ARG A 776 -21.15 36.53 0.47
C ARG A 776 -19.97 35.61 0.74
N SER A 777 -19.63 34.74 -0.22
CA SER A 777 -18.46 33.87 -0.11
C SER A 777 -17.16 34.66 -0.03
N GLU A 778 -17.00 35.71 -0.83
CA GLU A 778 -15.82 36.58 -0.75
C GLU A 778 -15.67 37.25 0.62
N LEU A 779 -16.78 37.77 1.19
CA LEU A 779 -16.79 38.35 2.53
C LEU A 779 -16.47 37.32 3.62
N SER A 780 -17.10 36.14 3.58
CA SER A 780 -16.85 35.04 4.52
C SER A 780 -15.38 34.60 4.50
N LEU A 781 -14.79 34.42 3.32
CA LEU A 781 -13.39 34.01 3.18
C LEU A 781 -12.42 35.13 3.61
N LYS A 782 -12.74 36.39 3.31
CA LYS A 782 -11.95 37.54 3.74
C LYS A 782 -12.00 37.76 5.25
N GLY A 783 -13.10 37.38 5.90
CA GLY A 783 -13.28 37.50 7.36
C GLY A 783 -12.41 36.55 8.19
N VAL A 784 -11.79 35.55 7.57
CA VAL A 784 -10.99 34.52 8.26
C VAL A 784 -9.51 34.70 7.96
N GLU A 785 -8.76 35.18 8.96
CA GLU A 785 -7.30 35.30 8.88
C GLU A 785 -6.63 33.93 9.05
N ILE A 786 -5.64 33.63 8.19
CA ILE A 786 -4.85 32.37 8.23
C ILE A 786 -3.39 32.59 8.61
N ASP A 787 -2.86 33.80 8.38
CA ASP A 787 -1.54 34.21 8.85
C ASP A 787 -1.63 35.66 9.33
N PRO A 788 -1.69 35.91 10.65
CA PRO A 788 -1.85 37.26 11.19
C PRO A 788 -0.59 38.12 10.99
N VAL A 789 0.59 37.51 10.80
CA VAL A 789 1.84 38.24 10.55
C VAL A 789 1.85 38.79 9.13
N LYS A 790 1.43 37.97 8.15
CA LYS A 790 1.32 38.38 6.75
C LYS A 790 -0.01 39.06 6.40
N LYS A 791 -0.97 39.06 7.32
CA LYS A 791 -2.36 39.53 7.14
C LYS A 791 -3.04 38.86 5.95
N THR A 792 -2.75 37.58 5.71
CA THR A 792 -3.42 36.80 4.66
C THR A 792 -4.66 36.13 5.21
N THR A 793 -5.70 36.10 4.39
CA THR A 793 -7.02 35.54 4.70
C THR A 793 -7.29 34.27 3.89
N LEU A 794 -8.39 33.57 4.15
CA LEU A 794 -8.80 32.46 3.30
C LEU A 794 -9.05 32.91 1.85
N LEU A 795 -9.48 34.17 1.62
CA LEU A 795 -9.68 34.69 0.26
C LEU A 795 -8.37 34.76 -0.54
N ASP A 796 -7.22 34.96 0.13
CA ASP A 796 -5.90 34.91 -0.53
C ASP A 796 -5.48 33.49 -0.91
N ARG A 797 -6.04 32.49 -0.21
CA ARG A 797 -5.72 31.06 -0.35
C ARG A 797 -6.67 30.31 -1.27
N ILE A 798 -7.90 30.79 -1.42
CA ILE A 798 -9.00 30.13 -2.12
C ILE A 798 -9.51 31.08 -3.21
N PRO A 799 -9.20 30.80 -4.49
CA PRO A 799 -9.67 31.61 -5.59
C PRO A 799 -11.19 31.45 -5.71
N VAL A 800 -11.88 32.58 -5.91
CA VAL A 800 -13.31 32.65 -6.26
C VAL A 800 -13.40 32.98 -7.74
N LYS A 801 -14.06 32.11 -8.51
CA LYS A 801 -14.24 32.27 -9.96
C LYS A 801 -15.71 32.37 -10.27
N ASN A 802 -16.08 33.43 -10.97
CA ASN A 802 -17.48 33.69 -11.32
C ASN A 802 -17.74 33.36 -12.79
N PHE A 803 -18.93 32.86 -13.09
CA PHE A 803 -19.35 32.48 -14.44
C PHE A 803 -20.75 33.00 -14.76
N ALA A 804 -21.08 33.08 -16.05
CA ALA A 804 -22.40 33.45 -16.54
C ALA A 804 -23.45 32.41 -16.12
N GLY A 805 -24.02 32.56 -14.93
CA GLY A 805 -24.81 31.51 -14.30
C GLY A 805 -25.47 32.01 -13.02
N GLY A 806 -26.51 31.31 -12.61
CA GLY A 806 -27.01 31.32 -11.25
C GLY A 806 -26.26 30.34 -10.34
N HIS A 807 -26.93 29.91 -9.28
CA HIS A 807 -26.52 28.89 -8.34
C HIS A 807 -26.17 27.56 -9.01
N MET A 808 -27.05 27.11 -9.91
CA MET A 808 -26.87 25.93 -10.76
C MET A 808 -26.23 26.35 -12.08
N MET A 809 -25.04 26.94 -12.03
CA MET A 809 -24.44 27.66 -13.18
C MET A 809 -24.27 26.80 -14.43
N TYR A 810 -24.18 25.47 -14.28
CA TYR A 810 -24.13 24.52 -15.39
C TYR A 810 -25.42 24.45 -16.21
N TYR A 811 -26.51 25.07 -15.76
CA TYR A 811 -27.71 25.32 -16.56
C TYR A 811 -27.52 26.42 -17.61
N SER A 812 -26.45 27.20 -17.55
CA SER A 812 -26.17 28.19 -18.58
C SER A 812 -25.14 27.66 -19.55
N GLU A 813 -25.53 27.51 -20.82
CA GLU A 813 -24.62 27.02 -21.87
C GLU A 813 -23.38 27.94 -22.01
N GLU A 814 -23.54 29.24 -21.74
CA GLU A 814 -22.44 30.22 -21.75
C GLU A 814 -21.37 29.94 -20.68
N ALA A 815 -21.74 29.38 -19.52
CA ALA A 815 -20.80 29.10 -18.44
C ALA A 815 -20.01 27.81 -18.61
N ARG A 816 -20.52 26.84 -19.39
CA ARG A 816 -20.00 25.46 -19.39
C ARG A 816 -18.52 25.38 -19.80
N ALA A 817 -18.17 25.84 -20.99
CA ALA A 817 -16.79 25.75 -21.49
C ALA A 817 -15.78 26.55 -20.64
N PRO A 818 -16.04 27.80 -20.22
CA PRO A 818 -15.16 28.52 -19.29
C PRO A 818 -14.98 27.81 -17.94
N MET A 819 -16.05 27.22 -17.41
CA MET A 819 -16.02 26.50 -16.14
C MET A 819 -15.23 25.19 -16.26
N LYS A 820 -15.44 24.40 -17.32
CA LYS A 820 -14.64 23.21 -17.64
C LYS A 820 -13.16 23.56 -17.75
N LYS A 821 -12.81 24.63 -18.46
CA LYS A 821 -11.43 25.10 -18.54
C LYS A 821 -10.83 25.42 -17.17
N THR A 822 -11.58 26.10 -16.30
CA THR A 822 -11.13 26.41 -14.93
C THR A 822 -10.90 25.15 -14.10
N LEU A 823 -11.78 24.15 -14.25
CA LEU A 823 -11.61 22.85 -13.61
C LEU A 823 -10.38 22.12 -14.18
N ASP A 824 -10.17 22.09 -15.49
CA ASP A 824 -8.98 21.49 -16.09
C ASP A 824 -7.69 22.08 -15.54
N GLU A 825 -7.61 23.41 -15.48
CA GLU A 825 -6.47 24.11 -14.86
C GLU A 825 -6.30 23.74 -13.37
N PHE A 826 -7.40 23.58 -12.62
CA PHE A 826 -7.36 23.17 -11.23
C PHE A 826 -6.87 21.72 -11.03
N TYR A 827 -7.28 20.78 -11.88
CA TYR A 827 -6.86 19.37 -11.80
C TYR A 827 -5.40 19.21 -12.25
N ASP A 828 -5.00 19.90 -13.32
CA ASP A 828 -3.63 19.85 -13.87
C ASP A 828 -2.61 20.59 -12.98
N ALA A 829 -3.05 21.51 -12.12
CA ALA A 829 -2.18 22.22 -11.20
C ALA A 829 -1.47 21.27 -10.21
N PRO A 830 -0.17 21.49 -9.92
CA PRO A 830 0.54 20.73 -8.89
C PRO A 830 -0.04 21.01 -7.49
N PRO A 831 0.32 20.22 -6.47
CA PRO A 831 -0.04 20.52 -5.09
C PRO A 831 0.31 21.96 -4.72
N TYR A 832 -0.57 22.61 -3.95
CA TYR A 832 -0.42 24.02 -3.61
C TYR A 832 0.94 24.27 -2.95
N GLY A 833 1.69 25.26 -3.45
CA GLY A 833 2.98 25.66 -2.90
C GLY A 833 4.20 24.82 -3.33
N THR A 834 4.07 23.89 -4.28
CA THR A 834 5.17 22.98 -4.69
C THR A 834 5.82 23.26 -6.07
N GLY A 835 5.29 24.17 -6.89
CA GLY A 835 5.78 24.45 -8.25
C GLY A 835 6.81 25.61 -8.35
N PRO A 836 7.62 25.67 -9.43
CA PRO A 836 8.52 26.79 -9.69
C PRO A 836 7.72 28.04 -10.07
N THR A 837 8.00 29.14 -9.38
CA THR A 837 7.13 30.32 -9.23
C THR A 837 5.95 30.00 -8.33
N VAL A 838 5.76 30.81 -7.29
CA VAL A 838 4.52 30.87 -6.52
C VAL A 838 3.40 31.29 -7.49
N ILE A 839 2.89 30.37 -8.29
CA ILE A 839 1.55 30.51 -8.85
C ILE A 839 0.66 30.35 -7.63
N LYS A 840 0.43 31.47 -6.94
CA LYS A 840 -0.67 31.61 -5.98
C LYS A 840 -1.90 31.07 -6.72
N ALA A 841 -2.83 30.45 -6.00
CA ALA A 841 -4.10 29.99 -6.59
C ALA A 841 -4.85 31.08 -7.40
N GLN A 842 -4.46 32.36 -7.28
CA GLN A 842 -4.81 33.49 -8.13
C GLN A 842 -4.38 33.38 -9.62
N GLY A 843 -3.47 32.47 -9.98
CA GLY A 843 -2.94 32.32 -11.35
C GLY A 843 -3.78 31.47 -12.30
N LEU A 844 -4.85 30.82 -11.81
CA LEU A 844 -5.92 30.32 -12.68
C LEU A 844 -6.44 31.52 -13.47
N VAL A 845 -6.53 31.43 -14.79
CA VAL A 845 -6.90 32.59 -15.61
C VAL A 845 -8.32 33.02 -15.23
N ALA A 846 -8.63 34.32 -15.21
CA ALA A 846 -10.03 34.74 -15.14
C ALA A 846 -10.78 34.15 -16.34
N ALA A 847 -12.05 33.78 -16.20
CA ALA A 847 -12.85 33.38 -17.35
C ALA A 847 -12.83 34.54 -18.35
N ALA A 848 -12.18 34.36 -19.51
CA ALA A 848 -12.20 35.40 -20.53
C ALA A 848 -13.65 35.50 -21.05
N PRO A 849 -14.26 36.69 -21.11
CA PRO A 849 -15.59 36.82 -21.69
C PRO A 849 -15.53 36.43 -23.16
N MET A 850 -16.47 35.58 -23.62
CA MET A 850 -16.79 35.59 -25.05
C MET A 850 -17.39 36.96 -25.34
N GLN A 851 -16.75 37.72 -26.25
CA GLN A 851 -17.37 38.90 -26.83
C GLN A 851 -18.74 38.48 -27.38
N ARG A 852 -19.82 39.11 -26.91
CA ARG A 852 -21.14 38.98 -27.55
C ARG A 852 -20.95 39.27 -29.03
N ALA A 853 -21.24 38.29 -29.89
CA ALA A 853 -21.51 38.60 -31.28
C ALA A 853 -22.68 39.61 -31.28
N PRO A 854 -22.57 40.75 -31.98
CA PRO A 854 -23.67 41.69 -32.06
C PRO A 854 -24.85 40.96 -32.72
N VAL A 855 -25.93 40.77 -31.97
CA VAL A 855 -27.21 40.34 -32.54
C VAL A 855 -27.67 41.46 -33.47
N PRO A 856 -27.82 41.23 -34.79
CA PRO A 856 -28.41 42.23 -35.66
C PRO A 856 -29.87 42.40 -35.25
N ALA A 857 -30.19 43.59 -34.75
CA ALA A 857 -31.57 44.04 -34.65
C ALA A 857 -32.12 44.20 -36.08
N GLN A 858 -32.75 43.15 -36.62
CA GLN A 858 -33.81 43.16 -37.65
C GLN A 858 -33.88 41.81 -38.36
N ALA A 859 -34.92 41.03 -38.07
CA ALA A 859 -35.74 40.33 -39.07
C ALA A 859 -36.91 39.64 -38.34
N LEU A 860 -37.97 40.42 -38.07
CA LEU A 860 -39.31 39.92 -37.84
C LEU A 860 -39.89 39.48 -39.19
N HIS A 861 -40.18 38.19 -39.33
CA HIS A 861 -41.41 37.68 -39.94
C HIS A 861 -41.68 36.23 -39.55
#